data_AF-A0A918B6G7-F1
#
_entry.id   AF-A0A918B6G7-F1
#
_cell.length_a   1.000
_cell.length_b   1.000
_cell.length_c   1.000
_cell.angle_alpha   90.00
_cell.angle_beta   90.00
_cell.angle_gamma   90.00
#
_symmetry.space_group_name_H-M   'P 1'
#
loop_
_entity.id
_entity.type
_entity.pdbx_description
1 polymer ?
#
loop_
_entity_poly.entity_id
_entity_poly.type
_entity_poly.pdbx_seq_one_letter_code
_entity_poly.pdbx_strand_id
1 'polypeptide(L)'
;MIREEEWGRLPVRHALPALEQALDEHGAAVLCAPPGTGKTTLVPLVLAERGARVVVAEPRRIAARGAARRMAWLLGEEVGGRVGFAVRGERVVSRETVVEVVTTGVLLQRLQRDQELAGVDVVVLDECHERHLDADTVAAFLLDVRESLRPELRLVAASATTDAEGWARLLGGAPVVRAVGTAHPVEVVWTPPGGTVRPAHGTFVDPALLAHVAGTVRRALAERAGDVLCFLPGVGEIARVAGLLSDLRGVEVLQVHGRAPAAVQEAVLSPGRGRRVVLATSVAESSLTVPGVRVVVDSGLAREPRVDHARGLGSLVTLRASRASARQRAGRAGREAPGAVYRCWPEAEDGRLPAFPAPEIRVADLTGFALQAAAWGDPDASGLALLDAPPAGAMAAARSVLEAVGAVDAHGRVTERGARMARLGLHPRLARALLDGAPLVGARRAAELVALLGEEPPREYGDDVAAAWRAARRGGDAYGARWRREAGRLARRLAAPGTGGAAGGPAGAGPARGGSGDGVPDDVAAGIVVALAFPERVARARGGGSFLMAAGTGAEVGRESGLRSAGWLAVAVADRPAHQASARVRLAAVCDEDTARLAAGHLLVAGDEVRWQDGDVVARRVERLGAVDLVVRPLGDAAPGLVREALLEGLRREGPGLLRWSREAVRLRERLAFLRRVVGAPWPEVSDEALVARAGEWLEPELSAARRRAGLARIDVEEALRRLLPWAGGEAARLDELAPERIEVPSGSRIRVEYGDEQPVLAVKLQEMFGLARTPRVAGVPVLVHLLSPAGRPVAVTADLESFWRDGYRSVRAELRGRYPKHPWPQDPSAAPPTRRTNPRR
;
A
#
# COMPACT_ATOMS: atom_id res chain seq x y z
N MET A 1 -45.39 -22.81 -18.91
CA MET A 1 -46.35 -21.68 -18.93
C MET A 1 -45.84 -20.69 -17.91
N ILE A 2 -45.37 -19.51 -18.33
CA ILE A 2 -44.89 -18.48 -17.39
C ILE A 2 -46.05 -18.10 -16.47
N ARG A 3 -45.79 -17.79 -15.20
CA ARG A 3 -46.79 -17.16 -14.33
C ARG A 3 -47.12 -15.76 -14.87
N GLU A 4 -47.99 -15.66 -15.88
CA GLU A 4 -48.26 -14.45 -16.68
C GLU A 4 -48.67 -13.24 -15.84
N GLU A 5 -49.45 -13.44 -14.76
CA GLU A 5 -49.82 -12.36 -13.84
C GLU A 5 -48.60 -11.69 -13.16
N GLU A 6 -47.57 -12.47 -12.82
CA GLU A 6 -46.36 -11.96 -12.18
C GLU A 6 -45.41 -11.33 -13.20
N TRP A 7 -45.38 -11.88 -14.43
CA TRP A 7 -44.67 -11.30 -15.57
C TRP A 7 -45.19 -9.88 -15.88
N GLY A 8 -46.52 -9.73 -15.91
CA GLY A 8 -47.22 -8.46 -16.10
C GLY A 8 -47.06 -7.45 -14.95
N ARG A 9 -46.34 -7.75 -13.86
CA ARG A 9 -46.12 -6.82 -12.75
C ARG A 9 -44.70 -6.25 -12.69
N LEU A 10 -43.74 -6.84 -13.41
CA LEU A 10 -42.33 -6.44 -13.32
C LEU A 10 -42.06 -5.15 -14.14
N PRO A 11 -41.59 -4.05 -13.51
CA PRO A 11 -41.41 -2.77 -14.19
C PRO A 11 -40.40 -2.80 -15.35
N VAL A 12 -39.40 -3.68 -15.31
CA VAL A 12 -38.39 -3.79 -16.37
C VAL A 12 -38.99 -4.14 -17.74
N ARG A 13 -40.22 -4.68 -17.79
CA ARG A 13 -40.92 -5.00 -19.04
C ARG A 13 -41.01 -3.82 -20.01
N HIS A 14 -41.15 -2.59 -19.49
CA HIS A 14 -41.28 -1.39 -20.31
C HIS A 14 -39.99 -1.03 -21.04
N ALA A 15 -38.85 -1.54 -20.56
CA ALA A 15 -37.55 -1.37 -21.17
C ALA A 15 -37.21 -2.47 -22.18
N LEU A 16 -37.96 -3.58 -22.23
CA LEU A 16 -37.62 -4.72 -23.09
C LEU A 16 -37.59 -4.37 -24.58
N PRO A 17 -38.58 -3.66 -25.17
CA PRO A 17 -38.53 -3.34 -26.60
C PRO A 17 -37.30 -2.50 -26.99
N ALA A 18 -36.95 -1.51 -26.18
CA ALA A 18 -35.76 -0.68 -26.40
C ALA A 18 -34.45 -1.46 -26.19
N LEU A 19 -34.42 -2.39 -25.22
CA LEU A 19 -33.29 -3.28 -24.99
C LEU A 19 -33.06 -4.22 -26.17
N GLU A 20 -34.14 -4.80 -26.69
CA GLU A 20 -34.10 -5.69 -27.84
C GLU A 20 -33.61 -4.96 -29.09
N GLN A 21 -34.16 -3.77 -29.37
CA GLN A 21 -33.71 -2.92 -30.47
C GLN A 21 -32.20 -2.58 -30.33
N ALA A 22 -31.75 -2.19 -29.14
CA ALA A 22 -30.34 -1.90 -28.90
C ALA A 22 -29.44 -3.12 -29.16
N LEU A 23 -29.86 -4.32 -28.75
CA LEU A 23 -29.11 -5.55 -28.99
C LEU A 23 -29.12 -6.00 -30.46
N ASP A 24 -30.23 -5.79 -31.18
CA ASP A 24 -30.32 -6.15 -32.59
C ASP A 24 -29.54 -5.18 -33.49
N GLU A 25 -29.49 -3.88 -33.14
CA GLU A 25 -28.77 -2.86 -33.93
C GLU A 25 -27.29 -2.73 -33.56
N HIS A 26 -26.93 -2.83 -32.28
CA HIS A 26 -25.57 -2.52 -31.78
C HIS A 26 -24.86 -3.75 -31.19
N GLY A 27 -25.57 -4.87 -31.00
CA GLY A 27 -25.03 -6.06 -30.32
C GLY A 27 -24.72 -5.86 -28.83
N ALA A 28 -24.90 -4.66 -28.29
CA ALA A 28 -24.64 -4.36 -26.88
C ALA A 28 -25.62 -3.29 -26.34
N ALA A 29 -25.90 -3.36 -25.05
CA ALA A 29 -26.74 -2.38 -24.37
C ALA A 29 -26.34 -2.19 -22.90
N VAL A 30 -26.57 -0.98 -22.38
CA VAL A 30 -26.49 -0.71 -20.93
C VAL A 30 -27.91 -0.64 -20.38
N LEU A 31 -28.29 -1.60 -19.54
CA LEU A 31 -29.59 -1.63 -18.89
C LEU A 31 -29.50 -0.99 -17.50
N CYS A 32 -30.08 0.20 -17.36
CA CYS A 32 -30.20 0.91 -16.10
C CYS A 32 -31.56 0.66 -15.48
N ALA A 33 -31.60 -0.17 -14.44
CA ALA A 33 -32.84 -0.59 -13.83
C ALA A 33 -32.68 -0.64 -12.30
N PRO A 34 -33.51 0.07 -11.52
CA PRO A 34 -33.47 -0.02 -10.07
C PRO A 34 -33.57 -1.47 -9.56
N PRO A 35 -32.94 -1.80 -8.43
CA PRO A 35 -33.05 -3.13 -7.84
C PRO A 35 -34.50 -3.52 -7.56
N GLY A 36 -34.87 -4.77 -7.84
CA GLY A 36 -36.25 -5.26 -7.65
C GLY A 36 -37.20 -5.05 -8.84
N THR A 37 -36.77 -4.34 -9.89
CA THR A 37 -37.56 -4.15 -11.11
C THR A 37 -37.67 -5.39 -12.01
N GLY A 38 -36.87 -6.43 -11.72
CA GLY A 38 -36.83 -7.67 -12.47
C GLY A 38 -35.67 -7.79 -13.46
N LYS A 39 -34.68 -6.87 -13.48
CA LYS A 39 -33.54 -6.90 -14.42
C LYS A 39 -32.85 -8.27 -14.51
N THR A 40 -32.54 -8.86 -13.37
CA THR A 40 -31.80 -10.13 -13.26
C THR A 40 -32.67 -11.34 -13.55
N THR A 41 -33.99 -11.20 -13.37
CA THR A 41 -34.92 -12.34 -13.33
C THR A 41 -35.83 -12.42 -14.55
N LEU A 42 -36.03 -11.31 -15.27
CA LEU A 42 -36.92 -11.26 -16.42
C LEU A 42 -36.15 -11.16 -17.74
N VAL A 43 -35.16 -10.27 -17.80
CA VAL A 43 -34.40 -10.01 -19.03
C VAL A 43 -33.76 -11.28 -19.59
N PRO A 44 -33.07 -12.12 -18.80
CA PRO A 44 -32.49 -13.35 -19.33
C PRO A 44 -33.53 -14.33 -19.88
N LEU A 45 -34.71 -14.41 -19.26
CA LEU A 45 -35.79 -15.30 -19.70
C LEU A 45 -36.35 -14.85 -21.05
N VAL A 46 -36.63 -13.56 -21.21
CA VAL A 46 -37.16 -12.99 -22.46
C VAL A 46 -36.18 -13.19 -23.61
N LEU A 47 -34.89 -12.96 -23.37
CA LEU A 47 -33.84 -13.22 -24.36
C LEU A 47 -33.79 -14.71 -24.73
N ALA A 48 -33.94 -15.61 -23.76
CA ALA A 48 -33.98 -17.05 -24.02
C ALA A 48 -35.23 -17.51 -24.79
N GLU A 49 -36.38 -16.87 -24.58
CA GLU A 49 -37.60 -17.14 -25.36
C GLU A 49 -37.46 -16.76 -26.84
N ARG A 50 -36.59 -15.79 -27.15
CA ARG A 50 -36.18 -15.47 -28.53
C ARG A 50 -35.18 -16.47 -29.11
N GLY A 51 -34.88 -17.56 -28.40
CA GLY A 51 -34.00 -18.65 -28.84
C GLY A 51 -32.53 -18.49 -28.44
N ALA A 52 -32.17 -17.46 -27.67
CA ALA A 52 -30.79 -17.24 -27.24
C ALA A 52 -30.39 -18.12 -26.04
N ARG A 53 -29.12 -18.55 -26.01
CA ARG A 53 -28.48 -19.12 -24.83
C ARG A 53 -27.82 -18.01 -24.03
N VAL A 54 -28.30 -17.79 -22.81
CA VAL A 54 -27.95 -16.64 -21.99
C VAL A 54 -27.10 -17.06 -20.79
N VAL A 55 -25.96 -16.39 -20.62
CA VAL A 55 -25.16 -16.48 -19.39
C VAL A 55 -25.32 -15.19 -18.61
N VAL A 56 -25.70 -15.30 -17.34
CA VAL A 56 -25.80 -14.14 -16.43
C VAL A 56 -24.62 -14.19 -15.46
N ALA A 57 -23.74 -13.20 -15.54
CA ALA A 57 -22.59 -13.06 -14.66
C ALA A 57 -22.96 -12.24 -13.42
N GLU A 58 -22.96 -12.89 -12.26
CA GLU A 58 -23.34 -12.32 -10.97
C GLU A 58 -22.13 -12.28 -10.02
N PRO A 59 -21.78 -11.16 -9.37
CA PRO A 59 -20.60 -11.12 -8.52
C PRO A 59 -20.73 -11.99 -7.26
N ARG A 60 -21.95 -12.22 -6.78
CA ARG A 60 -22.20 -12.83 -5.46
C ARG A 60 -22.85 -14.20 -5.59
N ARG A 61 -22.31 -15.21 -4.89
CA ARG A 61 -22.84 -16.60 -4.90
C ARG A 61 -24.32 -16.68 -4.48
N ILE A 62 -24.71 -15.90 -3.46
CA ILE A 62 -26.09 -15.87 -2.94
C ILE A 62 -27.04 -15.27 -3.98
N ALA A 63 -26.62 -14.18 -4.64
CA ALA A 63 -27.38 -13.53 -5.71
C ALA A 63 -27.57 -14.48 -6.89
N ALA A 64 -26.50 -15.13 -7.36
CA ALA A 64 -26.55 -16.10 -8.45
C ALA A 64 -27.57 -17.23 -8.19
N ARG A 65 -27.56 -17.82 -6.98
CA ARG A 65 -28.53 -18.85 -6.58
C ARG A 65 -29.95 -18.31 -6.49
N GLY A 66 -30.12 -17.13 -5.88
CA GLY A 66 -31.42 -16.48 -5.72
C GLY A 66 -32.06 -16.13 -7.07
N ALA A 67 -31.27 -15.59 -8.01
CA ALA A 67 -31.69 -15.27 -9.36
C ALA A 67 -32.14 -16.52 -10.13
N ALA A 68 -31.34 -17.58 -10.13
CA ALA A 68 -31.69 -18.83 -10.80
C ALA A 68 -32.98 -19.45 -10.22
N ARG A 69 -33.12 -19.47 -8.89
CA ARG A 69 -34.35 -19.94 -8.21
C ARG A 69 -35.57 -19.11 -8.56
N ARG A 70 -35.43 -17.78 -8.57
CA ARG A 70 -36.53 -16.86 -8.91
C ARG A 70 -36.95 -17.04 -10.37
N MET A 71 -36.01 -17.18 -11.29
CA MET A 71 -36.28 -17.44 -12.70
C MET A 71 -36.97 -18.77 -12.94
N ALA A 72 -36.48 -19.87 -12.34
CA ALA A 72 -37.13 -21.17 -12.44
C ALA A 72 -38.56 -21.12 -11.89
N TRP A 73 -38.77 -20.45 -10.76
CA TRP A 73 -40.10 -20.25 -10.18
C TRP A 73 -41.06 -19.47 -11.11
N LEU A 74 -40.57 -18.44 -11.81
CA LEU A 74 -41.36 -17.68 -12.80
C LEU A 74 -41.81 -18.57 -13.97
N LEU A 75 -40.99 -19.54 -14.35
CA LEU A 75 -41.32 -20.53 -15.38
C LEU A 75 -42.22 -21.67 -14.88
N GLY A 76 -42.42 -21.79 -13.56
CA GLY A 76 -43.11 -22.91 -12.93
C GLY A 76 -42.25 -24.18 -12.83
N GLU A 77 -40.92 -24.04 -12.84
CA GLU A 77 -39.94 -25.13 -12.86
C GLU A 77 -39.07 -25.14 -11.60
N GLU A 78 -38.36 -26.25 -11.40
CA GLU A 78 -37.23 -26.31 -10.46
C GLU A 78 -35.91 -25.90 -11.15
N VAL A 79 -34.96 -25.42 -10.36
CA VAL A 79 -33.62 -25.09 -10.85
C VAL A 79 -32.91 -26.35 -11.32
N GLY A 80 -32.27 -26.28 -12.49
CA GLY A 80 -31.60 -27.41 -13.14
C GLY A 80 -32.26 -27.85 -14.45
N GLY A 81 -33.50 -27.41 -14.72
CA GLY A 81 -34.15 -27.52 -16.03
C GLY A 81 -33.66 -26.45 -17.01
N ARG A 82 -34.57 -25.61 -17.51
CA ARG A 82 -34.23 -24.51 -18.45
C ARG A 82 -33.37 -23.42 -17.83
N VAL A 83 -33.44 -23.26 -16.51
CA VAL A 83 -32.63 -22.31 -15.74
C VAL A 83 -31.71 -23.07 -14.79
N GLY A 84 -30.42 -22.81 -14.88
CA GLY A 84 -29.40 -23.40 -14.02
C GLY A 84 -28.47 -22.36 -13.41
N PHE A 85 -27.55 -22.81 -12.57
CA PHE A 85 -26.47 -21.96 -12.07
C PHE A 85 -25.15 -22.71 -11.89
N ALA A 86 -24.05 -21.96 -11.94
CA ALA A 86 -22.72 -22.44 -11.57
C ALA A 86 -21.98 -21.44 -10.69
N VAL A 87 -21.64 -21.86 -9.47
CA VAL A 87 -20.80 -21.11 -8.54
C VAL A 87 -19.61 -21.95 -8.12
N ARG A 88 -18.62 -21.37 -7.42
CA ARG A 88 -17.47 -22.15 -6.94
C ARG A 88 -17.93 -23.32 -6.07
N GLY A 89 -17.63 -24.54 -6.53
CA GLY A 89 -17.89 -25.79 -5.81
C GLY A 89 -19.28 -26.39 -6.03
N GLU A 90 -20.14 -25.78 -6.83
CA GLU A 90 -21.51 -26.24 -7.06
C GLU A 90 -22.00 -25.84 -8.46
N ARG A 91 -22.56 -26.80 -9.19
CA ARG A 91 -23.12 -26.60 -10.53
C ARG A 91 -24.41 -27.38 -10.65
N VAL A 92 -25.49 -26.71 -11.00
CA VAL A 92 -26.83 -27.27 -11.17
C VAL A 92 -27.33 -26.84 -12.54
N VAL A 93 -27.12 -27.68 -13.54
CA VAL A 93 -27.49 -27.47 -14.95
C VAL A 93 -27.85 -28.80 -15.60
N SER A 94 -28.57 -28.76 -16.71
CA SER A 94 -28.90 -29.90 -17.56
C SER A 94 -28.62 -29.58 -19.04
N ARG A 95 -28.95 -30.51 -19.94
CA ARG A 95 -28.90 -30.28 -21.39
C ARG A 95 -29.96 -29.29 -21.88
N GLU A 96 -31.02 -29.09 -21.09
CA GLU A 96 -32.14 -28.18 -21.40
C GLU A 96 -31.85 -26.74 -20.93
N THR A 97 -30.77 -26.53 -20.18
CA THR A 97 -30.43 -25.21 -19.64
C THR A 97 -30.12 -24.22 -20.76
N VAL A 98 -30.97 -23.21 -20.88
CA VAL A 98 -30.84 -22.08 -21.82
C VAL A 98 -30.45 -20.78 -21.12
N VAL A 99 -30.72 -20.67 -19.82
CA VAL A 99 -30.22 -19.57 -18.97
C VAL A 99 -29.34 -20.16 -17.87
N GLU A 100 -28.06 -19.80 -17.87
CA GLU A 100 -27.13 -20.20 -16.80
C GLU A 100 -26.64 -18.98 -16.02
N VAL A 101 -26.98 -18.92 -14.73
CA VAL A 101 -26.47 -17.88 -13.84
C VAL A 101 -25.13 -18.33 -13.25
N VAL A 102 -24.07 -17.61 -13.53
CA VAL A 102 -22.71 -17.95 -13.10
C VAL A 102 -22.13 -16.85 -12.24
N THR A 103 -21.25 -17.19 -11.30
CA THR A 103 -20.43 -16.14 -10.69
C THR A 103 -19.43 -15.58 -11.69
N THR A 104 -19.08 -14.29 -11.59
CA THR A 104 -18.07 -13.65 -12.47
C THR A 104 -16.77 -14.45 -12.55
N GLY A 105 -16.22 -14.90 -11.42
CA GLY A 105 -15.01 -15.75 -11.39
C GLY A 105 -15.19 -17.13 -12.04
N VAL A 106 -16.41 -17.67 -12.17
CA VAL A 106 -16.67 -18.89 -12.95
C VAL A 106 -16.65 -18.59 -14.44
N LEU A 107 -17.24 -17.47 -14.87
CA LEU A 107 -17.20 -17.04 -16.27
C LEU A 107 -15.77 -16.72 -16.73
N LEU A 108 -15.00 -16.01 -15.90
CA LEU A 108 -13.58 -15.73 -16.15
C LEU A 108 -12.79 -17.01 -16.42
N GLN A 109 -13.02 -18.04 -15.62
CA GLN A 109 -12.38 -19.35 -15.78
C GLN A 109 -12.87 -20.14 -17.00
N ARG A 110 -14.05 -19.83 -17.54
CA ARG A 110 -14.51 -20.40 -18.82
C ARG A 110 -13.81 -19.72 -19.98
N LEU A 111 -13.81 -18.38 -20.00
CA LEU A 111 -13.12 -17.58 -21.02
C LEU A 111 -11.64 -18.00 -21.18
N GLN A 112 -10.94 -18.21 -20.07
CA GLN A 112 -9.53 -18.65 -20.10
C GLN A 112 -9.31 -20.07 -20.65
N ARG A 113 -10.35 -20.90 -20.70
CA ARG A 113 -10.27 -22.26 -21.21
C ARG A 113 -10.76 -22.36 -22.64
N ASP A 114 -11.77 -21.55 -22.95
CA ASP A 114 -12.45 -21.48 -24.22
C ASP A 114 -12.87 -20.03 -24.45
N GLN A 115 -12.10 -19.33 -25.30
CA GLN A 115 -12.34 -17.93 -25.64
C GLN A 115 -13.54 -17.79 -26.58
N GLU A 116 -13.92 -18.84 -27.32
CA GLU A 116 -15.07 -18.79 -28.23
C GLU A 116 -16.40 -18.79 -27.47
N LEU A 117 -16.41 -19.24 -26.21
CA LEU A 117 -17.62 -19.47 -25.40
C LEU A 117 -18.72 -20.17 -26.21
N ALA A 118 -18.38 -21.32 -26.80
CA ALA A 118 -19.28 -22.02 -27.71
C ALA A 118 -20.64 -22.32 -27.05
N GLY A 119 -21.73 -22.03 -27.77
CA GLY A 119 -23.10 -22.22 -27.28
C GLY A 119 -23.59 -21.15 -26.30
N VAL A 120 -22.97 -19.96 -26.29
CA VAL A 120 -23.48 -18.75 -25.61
C VAL A 120 -23.73 -17.68 -26.66
N ASP A 121 -24.92 -17.09 -26.64
CA ASP A 121 -25.35 -16.05 -27.58
C ASP A 121 -25.39 -14.67 -26.92
N VAL A 122 -25.73 -14.62 -25.62
CA VAL A 122 -25.81 -13.37 -24.85
C VAL A 122 -25.14 -13.53 -23.49
N VAL A 123 -24.31 -12.55 -23.12
CA VAL A 123 -23.82 -12.41 -21.75
C VAL A 123 -24.41 -11.17 -21.09
N VAL A 124 -25.05 -11.38 -19.94
CA VAL A 124 -25.55 -10.32 -19.07
C VAL A 124 -24.56 -10.12 -17.92
N LEU A 125 -23.84 -9.01 -17.92
CA LEU A 125 -22.98 -8.58 -16.82
C LEU A 125 -23.83 -7.85 -15.79
N ASP A 126 -24.26 -8.56 -14.75
CA ASP A 126 -25.14 -7.99 -13.74
C ASP A 126 -24.37 -7.29 -12.61
N GLU A 127 -25.04 -6.34 -11.95
CA GLU A 127 -24.52 -5.56 -10.84
C GLU A 127 -23.19 -4.85 -11.19
N CYS A 128 -23.04 -4.39 -12.44
CA CYS A 128 -21.78 -3.84 -12.95
C CYS A 128 -21.29 -2.56 -12.24
N HIS A 129 -22.17 -1.93 -11.45
CA HIS A 129 -21.84 -0.79 -10.58
C HIS A 129 -21.07 -1.17 -9.32
N GLU A 130 -21.01 -2.45 -8.93
CA GLU A 130 -20.17 -2.90 -7.81
C GLU A 130 -18.68 -2.87 -8.17
N ARG A 131 -18.32 -2.77 -9.47
CA ARG A 131 -16.95 -2.61 -9.98
C ARG A 131 -15.94 -3.60 -9.36
N HIS A 132 -16.39 -4.85 -9.25
CA HIS A 132 -15.56 -5.97 -8.81
C HIS A 132 -14.49 -6.30 -9.86
N LEU A 133 -13.30 -6.69 -9.39
CA LEU A 133 -12.16 -6.93 -10.26
C LEU A 133 -12.43 -8.05 -11.29
N ASP A 134 -13.04 -9.15 -10.86
CA ASP A 134 -13.43 -10.25 -11.77
C ASP A 134 -14.47 -9.79 -12.79
N ALA A 135 -15.38 -8.88 -12.43
CA ALA A 135 -16.42 -8.39 -13.34
C ALA A 135 -15.82 -7.48 -14.43
N ASP A 136 -14.97 -6.53 -14.03
CA ASP A 136 -14.25 -5.65 -14.96
C ASP A 136 -13.34 -6.47 -15.89
N THR A 137 -12.67 -7.52 -15.38
CA THR A 137 -11.83 -8.42 -16.19
C THR A 137 -12.65 -9.20 -17.21
N VAL A 138 -13.78 -9.78 -16.79
CA VAL A 138 -14.69 -10.51 -17.68
C VAL A 138 -15.23 -9.58 -18.77
N ALA A 139 -15.60 -8.35 -18.43
CA ALA A 139 -16.06 -7.38 -19.40
C ALA A 139 -14.99 -7.08 -20.47
N ALA A 140 -13.74 -6.85 -20.04
CA ALA A 140 -12.63 -6.61 -20.96
C ALA A 140 -12.38 -7.81 -21.90
N PHE A 141 -12.37 -9.03 -21.38
CA PHE A 141 -12.18 -10.23 -22.19
C PHE A 141 -13.34 -10.49 -23.15
N LEU A 142 -14.58 -10.23 -22.74
CA LEU A 142 -15.74 -10.36 -23.64
C LEU A 142 -15.71 -9.33 -24.76
N LEU A 143 -15.23 -8.12 -24.51
CA LEU A 143 -15.04 -7.09 -25.52
C LEU A 143 -13.97 -7.52 -26.53
N ASP A 144 -12.84 -8.01 -26.05
CA ASP A 144 -11.76 -8.52 -26.89
C ASP A 144 -12.21 -9.73 -27.73
N VAL A 145 -12.95 -10.68 -27.13
CA VAL A 145 -13.59 -11.80 -27.84
C VAL A 145 -14.55 -11.31 -28.93
N ARG A 146 -15.35 -10.27 -28.67
CA ARG A 146 -16.26 -9.72 -29.68
C ARG A 146 -15.51 -9.07 -30.84
N GLU A 147 -14.43 -8.36 -30.55
CA GLU A 147 -13.64 -7.69 -31.57
C GLU A 147 -12.88 -8.69 -32.46
N SER A 148 -12.38 -9.78 -31.86
CA SER A 148 -11.44 -10.68 -32.53
C SER A 148 -12.03 -12.02 -33.01
N LEU A 149 -13.02 -12.58 -32.31
CA LEU A 149 -13.48 -13.97 -32.50
C LEU A 149 -14.98 -14.12 -32.74
N ARG A 150 -15.82 -13.41 -31.98
CA ARG A 150 -17.29 -13.58 -31.93
C ARG A 150 -18.02 -12.24 -32.03
N PRO A 151 -17.95 -11.52 -33.18
CA PRO A 151 -18.59 -10.21 -33.34
C PRO A 151 -20.11 -10.23 -33.11
N GLU A 152 -20.75 -11.40 -33.29
CA GLU A 152 -22.17 -11.62 -33.07
C GLU A 152 -22.56 -11.88 -31.61
N LEU A 153 -21.60 -12.14 -30.71
CA LEU A 153 -21.87 -12.29 -29.27
C LEU A 153 -22.46 -11.00 -28.72
N ARG A 154 -23.62 -11.09 -28.04
CA ARG A 154 -24.32 -9.92 -27.53
C ARG A 154 -24.03 -9.66 -26.06
N LEU A 155 -23.90 -8.39 -25.65
CA LEU A 155 -23.60 -8.02 -24.26
C LEU A 155 -24.65 -7.09 -23.65
N VAL A 156 -25.02 -7.37 -22.41
CA VAL A 156 -25.84 -6.46 -21.60
C VAL A 156 -25.08 -6.11 -20.33
N ALA A 157 -24.72 -4.83 -20.14
CA ALA A 157 -24.25 -4.35 -18.84
C ALA A 157 -25.44 -3.86 -18.03
N ALA A 158 -25.82 -4.60 -16.98
CA ALA A 158 -26.95 -4.26 -16.13
C ALA A 158 -26.51 -3.56 -14.84
N SER A 159 -27.04 -2.35 -14.62
CA SER A 159 -26.68 -1.48 -13.50
C SER A 159 -27.91 -1.00 -12.74
N ALA A 160 -27.77 -0.90 -11.42
CA ALA A 160 -28.75 -0.27 -10.54
C ALA A 160 -28.55 1.25 -10.40
N THR A 161 -27.44 1.80 -10.92
CA THR A 161 -27.03 3.18 -10.68
C THR A 161 -26.81 3.95 -11.99
N THR A 162 -26.58 5.26 -11.88
CA THR A 162 -26.48 6.18 -13.01
C THR A 162 -25.12 6.22 -13.71
N ASP A 163 -24.10 5.46 -13.29
CA ASP A 163 -22.82 5.36 -14.04
C ASP A 163 -22.95 4.51 -15.33
N ALA A 164 -24.04 4.75 -16.06
CA ALA A 164 -24.37 4.10 -17.31
C ALA A 164 -23.43 4.56 -18.44
N GLU A 165 -22.96 5.80 -18.35
CA GLU A 165 -22.18 6.45 -19.39
C GLU A 165 -20.76 5.89 -19.48
N GLY A 166 -20.16 5.50 -18.34
CA GLY A 166 -18.90 4.76 -18.33
C GLY A 166 -19.02 3.45 -19.10
N TRP A 167 -20.02 2.64 -18.74
CA TRP A 167 -20.30 1.37 -19.40
C TRP A 167 -20.69 1.51 -20.88
N ALA A 168 -21.46 2.54 -21.24
CA ALA A 168 -21.84 2.79 -22.62
C ALA A 168 -20.62 3.10 -23.48
N ARG A 169 -19.71 3.96 -22.99
CA ARG A 169 -18.44 4.24 -23.68
C ARG A 169 -17.56 3.00 -23.80
N LEU A 170 -17.45 2.20 -22.74
CA LEU A 170 -16.69 0.96 -22.76
C LEU A 170 -17.23 -0.02 -23.81
N LEU A 171 -18.55 -0.11 -23.95
CA LEU A 171 -19.24 -0.97 -24.92
C LEU A 171 -19.34 -0.33 -26.32
N GLY A 172 -18.45 0.61 -26.68
CA GLY A 172 -18.41 1.21 -28.02
C GLY A 172 -19.53 2.22 -28.31
N GLY A 173 -20.06 2.89 -27.29
CA GLY A 173 -21.18 3.83 -27.43
C GLY A 173 -22.56 3.17 -27.36
N ALA A 174 -22.66 2.01 -26.71
CA ALA A 174 -23.90 1.23 -26.63
C ALA A 174 -25.08 2.04 -26.06
N PRO A 175 -26.31 1.85 -26.58
CA PRO A 175 -27.50 2.54 -26.07
C PRO A 175 -27.75 2.29 -24.57
N VAL A 176 -28.06 3.36 -23.84
CA VAL A 176 -28.47 3.29 -22.43
C VAL A 176 -29.98 3.16 -22.33
N VAL A 177 -30.46 1.98 -21.99
CA VAL A 177 -31.87 1.66 -21.83
C VAL A 177 -32.26 1.78 -20.36
N ARG A 178 -33.25 2.63 -20.05
CA ARG A 178 -33.66 2.91 -18.68
C ARG A 178 -35.00 2.26 -18.37
N ALA A 179 -35.04 1.43 -17.34
CA ALA A 179 -36.28 0.94 -16.75
C ALA A 179 -36.73 1.87 -15.61
N VAL A 180 -37.98 2.30 -15.65
CA VAL A 180 -38.59 3.05 -14.55
C VAL A 180 -39.02 2.04 -13.47
N GLY A 181 -38.60 2.27 -12.22
CA GLY A 181 -39.06 1.49 -11.08
C GLY A 181 -40.23 2.14 -10.36
N THR A 182 -41.06 1.35 -9.69
CA THR A 182 -42.07 1.81 -8.72
C THR A 182 -41.40 2.01 -7.35
N ALA A 183 -40.45 2.94 -7.26
CA ALA A 183 -39.87 3.27 -5.96
C ALA A 183 -40.83 4.21 -5.22
N HIS A 184 -41.30 3.79 -4.05
CA HIS A 184 -42.09 4.66 -3.19
C HIS A 184 -41.19 5.73 -2.54
N PRO A 185 -41.73 6.91 -2.18
CA PRO A 185 -40.95 7.95 -1.53
C PRO A 185 -40.35 7.47 -0.21
N VAL A 186 -39.09 7.83 0.03
CA VAL A 186 -38.36 7.54 1.27
C VAL A 186 -38.02 8.85 1.97
N GLU A 187 -38.57 9.06 3.16
CA GLU A 187 -38.25 10.21 4.02
C GLU A 187 -36.81 10.05 4.57
N VAL A 188 -36.00 11.11 4.50
CA VAL A 188 -34.65 11.11 5.06
C VAL A 188 -34.67 11.80 6.43
N VAL A 189 -34.28 11.08 7.47
CA VAL A 189 -34.16 11.57 8.85
C VAL A 189 -32.68 11.60 9.23
N TRP A 190 -32.14 12.79 9.46
CA TRP A 190 -30.75 12.98 9.90
C TRP A 190 -30.64 12.80 11.41
N THR A 191 -29.78 11.86 11.82
CA THR A 191 -29.57 11.50 13.23
C THR A 191 -28.08 11.42 13.56
N PRO A 192 -27.32 12.52 13.50
CA PRO A 192 -25.92 12.49 13.90
C PRO A 192 -25.79 12.12 15.40
N PRO A 193 -24.70 11.43 15.80
CA PRO A 193 -24.39 11.23 17.22
C PRO A 193 -24.24 12.58 17.93
N GLY A 194 -24.87 12.73 19.10
CA GLY A 194 -24.81 13.99 19.87
C GLY A 194 -23.50 14.23 20.62
N GLY A 195 -22.67 13.20 20.81
CA GLY A 195 -21.37 13.27 21.48
C GLY A 195 -20.19 13.09 20.53
N THR A 196 -18.98 13.29 21.04
CA THR A 196 -17.74 13.10 20.27
C THR A 196 -17.56 11.63 19.90
N VAL A 197 -17.59 11.34 18.59
CA VAL A 197 -17.32 10.01 18.02
C VAL A 197 -15.98 10.07 17.32
N ARG A 198 -15.05 9.16 17.66
CA ARG A 198 -13.80 9.07 16.91
C ARG A 198 -14.08 8.57 15.49
N PRO A 199 -13.46 9.17 14.46
CA PRO A 199 -13.55 8.67 13.10
C PRO A 199 -13.16 7.19 13.01
N ALA A 200 -13.79 6.46 12.10
CA ALA A 200 -13.38 5.09 11.80
C ALA A 200 -11.93 5.08 11.30
N HIS A 201 -11.16 4.08 11.73
CA HIS A 201 -9.75 3.96 11.39
C HIS A 201 -9.34 2.49 11.28
N GLY A 202 -8.84 2.07 10.12
CA GLY A 202 -8.65 0.64 9.85
C GLY A 202 -9.98 -0.09 10.06
N THR A 203 -9.99 -1.21 10.77
CA THR A 203 -11.26 -1.90 11.12
C THR A 203 -11.96 -1.32 12.35
N PHE A 204 -11.38 -0.35 13.06
CA PHE A 204 -11.96 0.16 14.30
C PHE A 204 -13.18 1.03 14.02
N VAL A 205 -14.25 0.78 14.77
CA VAL A 205 -15.45 1.61 14.84
C VAL A 205 -15.67 1.97 16.30
N ASP A 206 -15.88 3.27 16.57
CA ASP A 206 -16.08 3.74 17.94
C ASP A 206 -17.34 3.11 18.56
N PRO A 207 -17.25 2.47 19.74
CA PRO A 207 -18.41 1.96 20.46
C PRO A 207 -19.51 3.00 20.68
N ALA A 208 -19.17 4.29 20.82
CA ALA A 208 -20.17 5.37 20.95
C ALA A 208 -21.07 5.49 19.71
N LEU A 209 -20.52 5.31 18.50
CA LEU A 209 -21.31 5.28 17.28
C LEU A 209 -22.25 4.07 17.26
N LEU A 210 -21.77 2.89 17.68
CA LEU A 210 -22.58 1.67 17.68
C LEU A 210 -23.72 1.74 18.71
N ALA A 211 -23.48 2.36 19.87
CA ALA A 211 -24.52 2.67 20.84
C ALA A 211 -25.57 3.63 20.26
N HIS A 212 -25.11 4.68 19.56
CA HIS A 212 -26.00 5.62 18.88
C HIS A 212 -26.85 4.94 17.79
N VAL A 213 -26.25 4.06 16.97
CA VAL A 213 -26.97 3.27 15.97
C VAL A 213 -28.04 2.38 16.64
N ALA A 214 -27.69 1.69 17.73
CA ALA A 214 -28.66 0.87 18.48
C ALA A 214 -29.80 1.70 19.09
N GLY A 215 -29.52 2.92 19.55
CA GLY A 215 -30.54 3.88 19.99
C GLY A 215 -31.43 4.36 18.83
N THR A 216 -30.84 4.59 17.66
CA THR A 216 -31.55 5.00 16.44
C THR A 216 -32.47 3.89 15.94
N VAL A 217 -32.06 2.62 16.04
CA VAL A 217 -32.93 1.46 15.75
C VAL A 217 -34.15 1.44 16.67
N ARG A 218 -33.99 1.69 17.97
CA ARG A 218 -35.12 1.77 18.91
C ARG A 218 -36.07 2.90 18.57
N ARG A 219 -35.52 4.08 18.29
CA ARG A 219 -36.28 5.25 17.86
C ARG A 219 -37.09 4.93 16.60
N ALA A 220 -36.46 4.33 15.59
CA ALA A 220 -37.11 3.91 14.35
C ALA A 220 -38.26 2.90 14.60
N LEU A 221 -38.07 1.92 15.49
CA LEU A 221 -39.11 0.96 15.86
C LEU A 221 -40.32 1.63 16.55
N ALA A 222 -40.08 2.65 17.37
CA ALA A 222 -41.13 3.36 18.09
C ALA A 222 -41.88 4.36 17.19
N GLU A 223 -41.18 5.03 16.27
CA GLU A 223 -41.73 6.13 15.47
C GLU A 223 -42.38 5.69 14.14
N ARG A 224 -42.13 4.47 13.66
CA ARG A 224 -42.52 4.03 12.32
C ARG A 224 -43.11 2.62 12.33
N ALA A 225 -43.87 2.27 11.29
CA ALA A 225 -44.36 0.91 11.04
C ALA A 225 -43.40 0.11 10.13
N GLY A 226 -43.56 -1.22 10.06
CA GLY A 226 -42.74 -2.13 9.23
C GLY A 226 -41.32 -2.41 9.73
N ASP A 227 -40.69 -3.45 9.18
CA ASP A 227 -39.41 -3.96 9.67
C ASP A 227 -38.26 -2.96 9.45
N VAL A 228 -37.25 -3.05 10.32
CA VAL A 228 -36.06 -2.20 10.29
C VAL A 228 -34.89 -2.96 9.69
N LEU A 229 -34.26 -2.39 8.66
CA LEU A 229 -33.00 -2.86 8.10
C LEU A 229 -31.86 -1.93 8.53
N CYS A 230 -30.89 -2.43 9.28
CA CYS A 230 -29.76 -1.63 9.77
C CYS A 230 -28.46 -2.02 9.07
N PHE A 231 -27.79 -1.05 8.45
CA PHE A 231 -26.50 -1.26 7.77
C PHE A 231 -25.31 -0.97 8.69
N LEU A 232 -24.45 -1.97 8.87
CA LEU A 232 -23.23 -1.93 9.69
C LEU A 232 -22.01 -2.42 8.88
N PRO A 233 -20.79 -1.94 9.19
CA PRO A 233 -19.62 -2.22 8.36
C PRO A 233 -19.08 -3.66 8.51
N GLY A 234 -19.49 -4.42 9.52
CA GLY A 234 -19.01 -5.80 9.67
C GLY A 234 -19.63 -6.60 10.80
N VAL A 235 -19.21 -7.87 10.91
CA VAL A 235 -19.80 -8.86 11.82
C VAL A 235 -19.59 -8.49 13.29
N GLY A 236 -18.43 -7.93 13.66
CA GLY A 236 -18.17 -7.52 15.04
C GLY A 236 -19.09 -6.37 15.48
N GLU A 237 -19.35 -5.43 14.57
CA GLU A 237 -20.27 -4.32 14.80
C GLU A 237 -21.73 -4.82 14.86
N ILE A 238 -22.12 -5.75 13.97
CA ILE A 238 -23.43 -6.42 14.00
C ILE A 238 -23.66 -7.10 15.35
N ALA A 239 -22.71 -7.93 15.80
CA ALA A 239 -22.84 -8.65 17.07
C ALA A 239 -22.95 -7.69 18.28
N ARG A 240 -22.18 -6.60 18.27
CA ARG A 240 -22.24 -5.57 19.32
C ARG A 240 -23.58 -4.85 19.34
N VAL A 241 -24.09 -4.43 18.18
CA VAL A 241 -25.41 -3.78 18.09
C VAL A 241 -26.53 -4.76 18.44
N ALA A 242 -26.43 -6.03 18.05
CA ALA A 242 -27.36 -7.08 18.44
C ALA A 242 -27.41 -7.27 19.96
N GLY A 243 -26.25 -7.34 20.62
CA GLY A 243 -26.16 -7.40 22.08
C GLY A 243 -26.74 -6.16 22.76
N LEU A 244 -26.55 -4.98 22.16
CA LEU A 244 -27.21 -3.74 22.60
C LEU A 244 -28.70 -3.69 22.27
N LEU A 245 -29.29 -4.69 21.62
CA LEU A 245 -30.72 -4.78 21.28
C LEU A 245 -31.39 -6.00 21.93
N SER A 246 -30.68 -6.74 22.79
CA SER A 246 -31.13 -8.03 23.34
C SER A 246 -32.32 -7.94 24.29
N ASP A 247 -32.59 -6.74 24.82
CA ASP A 247 -33.69 -6.44 25.73
C ASP A 247 -35.04 -6.27 25.01
N LEU A 248 -35.04 -6.06 23.68
CA LEU A 248 -36.25 -5.89 22.89
C LEU A 248 -37.18 -7.11 23.01
N ARG A 249 -38.44 -6.87 23.39
CA ARG A 249 -39.48 -7.90 23.49
C ARG A 249 -40.38 -7.85 22.26
N GLY A 250 -40.78 -9.01 21.75
CA GLY A 250 -41.68 -9.11 20.60
C GLY A 250 -41.09 -8.65 19.26
N VAL A 251 -39.77 -8.42 19.21
CA VAL A 251 -39.03 -8.06 17.99
C VAL A 251 -37.94 -9.10 17.75
N GLU A 252 -37.93 -9.69 16.56
CA GLU A 252 -36.92 -10.67 16.17
C GLU A 252 -35.69 -9.95 15.57
N VAL A 253 -34.51 -10.19 16.13
CA VAL A 253 -33.24 -9.58 15.68
C VAL A 253 -32.44 -10.60 14.85
N LEU A 254 -32.34 -10.36 13.55
CA LEU A 254 -31.67 -11.23 12.59
C LEU A 254 -30.33 -10.62 12.15
N GLN A 255 -29.28 -11.44 12.10
CA GLN A 255 -27.92 -11.00 11.74
C GLN A 255 -27.52 -11.56 10.37
N VAL A 256 -27.35 -10.71 9.36
CA VAL A 256 -27.11 -11.12 7.97
C VAL A 256 -25.79 -10.58 7.43
N HIS A 257 -24.90 -11.49 7.07
CA HIS A 257 -23.62 -11.19 6.46
C HIS A 257 -23.21 -12.33 5.52
N GLY A 258 -22.16 -12.16 4.72
CA GLY A 258 -21.76 -13.15 3.70
C GLY A 258 -21.41 -14.56 4.23
N ARG A 259 -21.20 -14.71 5.55
CA ARG A 259 -20.93 -15.99 6.23
C ARG A 259 -22.11 -16.49 7.07
N ALA A 260 -23.26 -15.79 7.07
CA ALA A 260 -24.42 -16.19 7.85
C ALA A 260 -24.93 -17.58 7.41
N PRO A 261 -25.43 -18.43 8.33
CA PRO A 261 -26.00 -19.73 7.98
C PRO A 261 -27.13 -19.61 6.94
N ALA A 262 -27.29 -20.62 6.08
CA ALA A 262 -28.31 -20.63 5.04
C ALA A 262 -29.73 -20.40 5.60
N ALA A 263 -30.05 -21.03 6.74
CA ALA A 263 -31.32 -20.84 7.42
C ALA A 263 -31.58 -19.38 7.83
N VAL A 264 -30.56 -18.63 8.23
CA VAL A 264 -30.69 -17.21 8.58
C VAL A 264 -30.93 -16.36 7.32
N GLN A 265 -30.22 -16.66 6.22
CA GLN A 265 -30.43 -15.98 4.94
C GLN A 265 -31.84 -16.25 4.41
N GLU A 266 -32.34 -17.48 4.54
CA GLU A 266 -33.70 -17.87 4.16
C GLU A 266 -34.78 -17.23 5.05
N ALA A 267 -34.56 -17.16 6.36
CA ALA A 267 -35.47 -16.49 7.29
C ALA A 267 -35.66 -15.00 6.96
N VAL A 268 -34.60 -14.33 6.51
CA VAL A 268 -34.64 -12.91 6.12
C VAL A 268 -35.40 -12.69 4.81
N LEU A 269 -35.38 -13.67 3.91
CA LEU A 269 -36.10 -13.65 2.65
C LEU A 269 -37.59 -14.02 2.77
N SER A 270 -37.98 -14.59 3.91
CA SER A 270 -39.36 -15.01 4.16
C SER A 270 -40.13 -13.89 4.88
N PRO A 271 -41.45 -13.74 4.66
CA PRO A 271 -42.27 -12.83 5.47
C PRO A 271 -42.23 -13.24 6.96
N GLY A 272 -41.94 -12.28 7.85
CA GLY A 272 -41.90 -12.54 9.29
C GLY A 272 -43.31 -12.68 9.90
N ARG A 273 -43.41 -13.39 11.03
CA ARG A 273 -44.66 -13.50 11.82
C ARG A 273 -44.91 -12.31 12.75
N GLY A 274 -43.92 -11.42 12.90
CA GLY A 274 -43.94 -10.27 13.79
C GLY A 274 -42.92 -9.22 13.35
N ARG A 275 -42.64 -8.25 14.22
CA ARG A 275 -41.72 -7.14 13.90
C ARG A 275 -40.27 -7.61 13.89
N ARG A 276 -39.48 -7.19 12.90
CA ARG A 276 -38.08 -7.62 12.76
C ARG A 276 -37.10 -6.46 12.70
N VAL A 277 -35.91 -6.71 13.20
CA VAL A 277 -34.70 -5.90 12.98
C VAL A 277 -33.68 -6.77 12.28
N VAL A 278 -33.36 -6.43 11.04
CA VAL A 278 -32.33 -7.11 10.25
C VAL A 278 -31.06 -6.27 10.31
N LEU A 279 -30.04 -6.77 11.01
CA LEU A 279 -28.70 -6.17 11.07
C LEU A 279 -27.86 -6.74 9.95
N ALA A 280 -27.47 -5.91 8.98
CA ALA A 280 -26.84 -6.35 7.74
C ALA A 280 -25.54 -5.60 7.43
N THR A 281 -24.66 -6.30 6.72
CA THR A 281 -23.56 -5.67 5.97
C THR A 281 -24.05 -5.20 4.59
N SER A 282 -23.15 -4.80 3.69
CA SER A 282 -23.48 -4.51 2.28
C SER A 282 -24.06 -5.72 1.52
N VAL A 283 -24.19 -6.90 2.13
CA VAL A 283 -24.93 -8.04 1.57
C VAL A 283 -26.39 -7.72 1.25
N ALA A 284 -27.01 -6.79 1.99
CA ALA A 284 -28.40 -6.38 1.77
C ALA A 284 -28.53 -5.11 0.90
N GLU A 285 -27.42 -4.52 0.44
CA GLU A 285 -27.39 -3.22 -0.24
C GLU A 285 -27.93 -3.27 -1.67
N SER A 286 -27.62 -4.33 -2.40
CA SER A 286 -27.96 -4.55 -3.82
C SER A 286 -28.79 -5.84 -4.00
N SER A 287 -28.30 -6.97 -3.49
CA SER A 287 -28.74 -8.30 -3.95
C SER A 287 -29.90 -8.98 -3.20
N LEU A 288 -30.40 -8.39 -2.09
CA LEU A 288 -31.41 -9.04 -1.23
C LEU A 288 -32.68 -8.18 -1.07
N THR A 289 -33.84 -8.67 -1.51
CA THR A 289 -35.14 -8.09 -1.15
C THR A 289 -35.58 -8.68 0.18
N VAL A 290 -35.64 -7.86 1.23
CA VAL A 290 -36.15 -8.28 2.55
C VAL A 290 -37.61 -7.86 2.64
N PRO A 291 -38.58 -8.78 2.60
CA PRO A 291 -39.99 -8.42 2.63
C PRO A 291 -40.36 -7.69 3.93
N GLY A 292 -41.31 -6.75 3.88
CA GLY A 292 -41.81 -6.05 5.06
C GLY A 292 -40.94 -4.92 5.61
N VAL A 293 -39.74 -4.70 5.07
CA VAL A 293 -38.90 -3.55 5.42
C VAL A 293 -39.57 -2.25 4.99
N ARG A 294 -39.66 -1.30 5.93
CA ARG A 294 -40.16 0.06 5.70
C ARG A 294 -39.23 1.13 6.25
N VAL A 295 -38.27 0.72 7.08
CA VAL A 295 -37.33 1.64 7.72
C VAL A 295 -35.91 1.14 7.53
N VAL A 296 -35.01 2.04 7.18
CA VAL A 296 -33.57 1.78 7.11
C VAL A 296 -32.85 2.61 8.16
N VAL A 297 -31.90 2.02 8.87
CA VAL A 297 -30.95 2.73 9.73
C VAL A 297 -29.55 2.55 9.15
N ASP A 298 -28.94 3.62 8.66
CA ASP A 298 -27.63 3.57 8.02
C ASP A 298 -26.56 4.16 8.93
N SER A 299 -25.58 3.34 9.32
CA SER A 299 -24.41 3.81 10.08
C SER A 299 -23.52 4.77 9.28
N GLY A 300 -23.67 4.82 7.96
CA GLY A 300 -22.85 5.64 7.07
C GLY A 300 -21.45 5.08 6.86
N LEU A 301 -21.20 3.84 7.27
CA LEU A 301 -19.91 3.17 7.15
C LEU A 301 -19.97 2.00 6.17
N ALA A 302 -18.83 1.72 5.55
CA ALA A 302 -18.57 0.54 4.72
C ALA A 302 -17.20 -0.04 5.08
N ARG A 303 -17.01 -1.35 4.91
CA ARG A 303 -15.72 -2.01 5.12
C ARG A 303 -15.23 -2.54 3.78
N GLU A 304 -14.07 -2.05 3.36
CA GLU A 304 -13.48 -2.32 2.05
C GLU A 304 -12.12 -3.01 2.22
N PRO A 305 -11.77 -3.98 1.35
CA PRO A 305 -10.41 -4.51 1.28
C PRO A 305 -9.48 -3.47 0.64
N ARG A 306 -8.32 -3.25 1.26
CA ARG A 306 -7.22 -2.44 0.70
C ARG A 306 -5.88 -3.10 0.92
N VAL A 307 -5.07 -3.10 -0.13
CA VAL A 307 -3.73 -3.68 -0.07
C VAL A 307 -2.67 -2.60 0.13
N ASP A 308 -1.79 -2.85 1.10
CA ASP A 308 -0.53 -2.13 1.21
C ASP A 308 0.53 -2.88 0.39
N HIS A 309 0.69 -2.46 -0.88
CA HIS A 309 1.58 -3.14 -1.82
C HIS A 309 3.05 -3.12 -1.38
N ALA A 310 3.49 -2.07 -0.67
CA ALA A 310 4.87 -1.98 -0.18
C ALA A 310 5.17 -3.04 0.89
N ARG A 311 4.14 -3.53 1.59
CA ARG A 311 4.29 -4.47 2.71
C ARG A 311 3.72 -5.86 2.43
N GLY A 312 3.09 -6.06 1.27
CA GLY A 312 2.49 -7.34 0.87
C GLY A 312 1.32 -7.79 1.76
N LEU A 313 0.69 -6.86 2.50
CA LEU A 313 -0.38 -7.14 3.44
C LEU A 313 -1.69 -6.50 2.97
N GLY A 314 -2.73 -7.33 2.85
CA GLY A 314 -4.10 -6.85 2.75
C GLY A 314 -4.61 -6.41 4.11
N SER A 315 -5.38 -5.32 4.15
CA SER A 315 -6.08 -4.83 5.32
C SER A 315 -7.54 -4.57 4.99
N LEU A 316 -8.42 -4.72 5.97
CA LEU A 316 -9.77 -4.20 5.88
C LEU A 316 -9.77 -2.80 6.47
N VAL A 317 -10.31 -1.84 5.75
CA VAL A 317 -10.49 -0.48 6.23
C VAL A 317 -11.97 -0.14 6.27
N THR A 318 -12.38 0.55 7.33
CA THR A 318 -13.72 1.08 7.48
C THR A 318 -13.69 2.55 7.13
N LEU A 319 -14.46 2.91 6.11
CA LEU A 319 -14.56 4.24 5.54
C LEU A 319 -16.02 4.69 5.55
N ARG A 320 -16.25 5.96 5.23
CA ARG A 320 -17.60 6.43 4.92
C ARG A 320 -18.12 5.75 3.66
N ALA A 321 -19.37 5.31 3.69
CA ALA A 321 -20.04 4.77 2.51
C ALA A 321 -20.19 5.88 1.44
N SER A 322 -20.17 5.48 0.17
CA SER A 322 -20.40 6.42 -0.94
C SER A 322 -21.84 6.95 -0.95
N ARG A 323 -22.08 8.07 -1.63
CA ARG A 323 -23.43 8.63 -1.85
C ARG A 323 -24.31 7.64 -2.62
N ALA A 324 -23.75 6.96 -3.62
CA ALA A 324 -24.45 5.91 -4.36
C ALA A 324 -24.90 4.77 -3.42
N SER A 325 -24.01 4.27 -2.57
CA SER A 325 -24.32 3.25 -1.58
C SER A 325 -25.40 3.70 -0.60
N ALA A 326 -25.26 4.90 -0.02
CA ALA A 326 -26.26 5.45 0.91
C ALA A 326 -27.65 5.59 0.26
N ARG A 327 -27.72 5.98 -1.03
CA ARG A 327 -28.98 6.02 -1.79
C ARG A 327 -29.56 4.63 -2.03
N GLN A 328 -28.74 3.64 -2.37
CA GLN A 328 -29.19 2.25 -2.53
C GLN A 328 -29.73 1.66 -1.23
N ARG A 329 -29.03 1.91 -0.11
CA ARG A 329 -29.47 1.55 1.24
C ARG A 329 -30.81 2.18 1.58
N ALA A 330 -30.95 3.50 1.39
CA ALA A 330 -32.20 4.21 1.60
C ALA A 330 -33.36 3.63 0.76
N GLY A 331 -33.09 3.31 -0.51
CA GLY A 331 -34.08 2.71 -1.42
C GLY A 331 -34.66 1.38 -0.93
N ARG A 332 -34.01 0.67 0.01
CA ARG A 332 -34.55 -0.56 0.63
C ARG A 332 -35.82 -0.30 1.43
N ALA A 333 -36.00 0.90 1.99
CA ALA A 333 -37.20 1.29 2.72
C ALA A 333 -38.42 1.53 1.81
N GLY A 334 -38.19 1.92 0.55
CA GLY A 334 -39.24 2.35 -0.39
C GLY A 334 -39.69 1.29 -1.40
N ARG A 335 -39.43 0.00 -1.13
CA ARG A 335 -39.66 -1.08 -2.11
C ARG A 335 -41.09 -1.54 -2.26
N GLU A 336 -41.82 -1.60 -1.15
CA GLU A 336 -43.19 -2.13 -1.12
C GLU A 336 -44.23 -1.07 -0.75
N ALA A 337 -43.81 0.00 -0.06
CA ALA A 337 -44.64 1.13 0.31
C ALA A 337 -43.73 2.33 0.68
N PRO A 338 -44.28 3.53 0.92
CA PRO A 338 -43.52 4.65 1.47
C PRO A 338 -42.79 4.25 2.76
N GLY A 339 -41.57 4.76 2.94
CA GLY A 339 -40.70 4.38 4.04
C GLY A 339 -39.81 5.52 4.53
N ALA A 340 -38.89 5.22 5.44
CA ALA A 340 -37.96 6.19 6.00
C ALA A 340 -36.53 5.65 6.10
N VAL A 341 -35.53 6.52 6.00
CA VAL A 341 -34.13 6.21 6.27
C VAL A 341 -33.58 7.14 7.35
N TYR A 342 -33.03 6.55 8.40
CA TYR A 342 -32.34 7.25 9.49
C TYR A 342 -30.84 7.19 9.21
N ARG A 343 -30.21 8.35 8.99
CA ARG A 343 -28.78 8.47 8.67
C ARG A 343 -28.00 8.87 9.91
N CYS A 344 -27.05 8.04 10.33
CA CYS A 344 -26.28 8.27 11.56
C CYS A 344 -25.05 9.19 11.36
N TRP A 345 -25.16 10.20 10.48
CA TRP A 345 -24.15 11.22 10.24
C TRP A 345 -24.80 12.58 9.99
N PRO A 346 -24.03 13.69 10.11
CA PRO A 346 -24.57 15.03 9.86
C PRO A 346 -24.92 15.24 8.39
N GLU A 347 -26.02 15.95 8.11
CA GLU A 347 -26.44 16.31 6.75
C GLU A 347 -25.33 17.04 5.96
N ALA A 348 -24.60 17.94 6.63
CA ALA A 348 -23.49 18.69 6.04
C ALA A 348 -22.35 17.80 5.53
N GLU A 349 -22.24 16.56 6.01
CA GLU A 349 -21.23 15.60 5.55
C GLU A 349 -21.66 14.88 4.25
N ASP A 350 -22.97 14.76 3.96
CA ASP A 350 -23.49 13.97 2.84
C ASP A 350 -23.00 14.44 1.47
N GLY A 351 -22.90 15.77 1.29
CA GLY A 351 -22.39 16.37 0.06
C GLY A 351 -20.90 16.12 -0.19
N ARG A 352 -20.14 15.78 0.86
CA ARG A 352 -18.68 15.51 0.81
C ARG A 352 -18.34 14.04 0.65
N LEU A 353 -19.33 13.16 0.78
CA LEU A 353 -19.13 11.73 0.56
C LEU A 353 -18.73 11.45 -0.90
N PRO A 354 -17.84 10.48 -1.16
CA PRO A 354 -17.51 10.06 -2.51
C PRO A 354 -18.78 9.70 -3.28
N ALA A 355 -18.85 10.08 -4.57
CA ALA A 355 -20.03 9.81 -5.38
C ALA A 355 -20.30 8.30 -5.53
N PHE A 356 -19.25 7.52 -5.76
CA PHE A 356 -19.27 6.07 -5.99
C PHE A 356 -18.22 5.37 -5.12
N PRO A 357 -18.37 4.06 -4.82
CA PRO A 357 -17.31 3.28 -4.21
C PRO A 357 -16.07 3.23 -5.11
N ALA A 358 -14.88 3.05 -4.53
CA ALA A 358 -13.67 2.87 -5.31
C ALA A 358 -13.72 1.52 -6.05
N PRO A 359 -13.39 1.46 -7.36
CA PRO A 359 -13.35 0.20 -8.08
C PRO A 359 -12.25 -0.70 -7.54
N GLU A 360 -12.48 -2.02 -7.47
CA GLU A 360 -11.55 -2.95 -6.84
C GLU A 360 -10.17 -2.96 -7.50
N ILE A 361 -10.10 -2.72 -8.82
CA ILE A 361 -8.84 -2.64 -9.57
C ILE A 361 -7.88 -1.57 -9.03
N ARG A 362 -8.39 -0.54 -8.33
CA ARG A 362 -7.56 0.52 -7.74
C ARG A 362 -7.05 0.21 -6.33
N VAL A 363 -7.66 -0.75 -5.63
CA VAL A 363 -7.43 -0.95 -4.18
C VAL A 363 -7.08 -2.38 -3.77
N ALA A 364 -7.35 -3.36 -4.63
CA ALA A 364 -7.16 -4.78 -4.37
C ALA A 364 -5.76 -5.29 -4.74
N ASP A 365 -5.46 -6.53 -4.36
CA ASP A 365 -4.27 -7.26 -4.84
C ASP A 365 -4.46 -7.60 -6.33
N LEU A 366 -3.59 -7.08 -7.19
CA LEU A 366 -3.64 -7.32 -8.63
C LEU A 366 -2.91 -8.59 -9.06
N THR A 367 -2.31 -9.37 -8.15
CA THR A 367 -1.56 -10.60 -8.50
C THR A 367 -2.42 -11.59 -9.30
N GLY A 368 -3.67 -11.79 -8.89
CA GLY A 368 -4.63 -12.62 -9.62
C GLY A 368 -4.95 -12.05 -11.01
N PHE A 369 -5.31 -10.78 -11.08
CA PHE A 369 -5.63 -10.07 -12.33
C PHE A 369 -4.46 -10.11 -13.32
N ALA A 370 -3.24 -9.79 -12.87
CA ALA A 370 -2.03 -9.80 -13.69
C ALA A 370 -1.75 -11.18 -14.31
N LEU A 371 -1.98 -12.27 -13.56
CA LEU A 371 -1.85 -13.62 -14.13
C LEU A 371 -2.92 -13.87 -15.20
N GLN A 372 -4.16 -13.43 -14.98
CA GLN A 372 -5.22 -13.59 -15.96
C GLN A 372 -4.93 -12.80 -17.24
N ALA A 373 -4.49 -11.55 -17.11
CA ALA A 373 -4.14 -10.68 -18.23
C ALA A 373 -2.93 -11.24 -19.01
N ALA A 374 -1.88 -11.70 -18.32
CA ALA A 374 -0.74 -12.36 -18.95
C ALA A 374 -1.13 -13.67 -19.65
N ALA A 375 -2.03 -14.47 -19.06
CA ALA A 375 -2.56 -15.68 -19.69
C ALA A 375 -3.43 -15.40 -20.90
N TRP A 376 -4.07 -14.24 -20.94
CA TRP A 376 -4.86 -13.75 -22.07
C TRP A 376 -3.98 -13.25 -23.22
N GLY A 377 -2.73 -12.86 -22.94
CA GLY A 377 -1.77 -12.36 -23.92
C GLY A 377 -1.43 -10.87 -23.79
N ASP A 378 -2.01 -10.16 -22.81
CA ASP A 378 -1.74 -8.74 -22.53
C ASP A 378 -1.22 -8.56 -21.09
N PRO A 379 0.09 -8.79 -20.85
CA PRO A 379 0.65 -8.75 -19.50
C PRO A 379 0.62 -7.35 -18.86
N ASP A 380 0.53 -6.30 -19.68
CA ASP A 380 0.36 -4.91 -19.27
C ASP A 380 -1.08 -4.47 -19.08
N ALA A 381 -2.05 -5.29 -19.49
CA ALA A 381 -3.46 -4.92 -19.54
C ALA A 381 -3.68 -3.57 -20.24
N SER A 382 -2.82 -3.27 -21.22
CA SER A 382 -2.76 -1.97 -21.91
C SER A 382 -3.66 -1.92 -23.14
N GLY A 383 -3.91 -3.09 -23.76
CA GLY A 383 -4.88 -3.29 -24.82
C GLY A 383 -6.27 -3.71 -24.30
N LEU A 384 -6.38 -4.13 -23.05
CA LEU A 384 -7.68 -4.48 -22.45
C LEU A 384 -8.59 -3.26 -22.27
N ALA A 385 -9.81 -3.35 -22.80
CA ALA A 385 -10.85 -2.36 -22.59
C ALA A 385 -11.34 -2.36 -21.13
N LEU A 386 -10.74 -1.51 -20.30
CA LEU A 386 -11.07 -1.33 -18.88
C LEU A 386 -11.60 0.08 -18.62
N LEU A 387 -12.58 0.21 -17.71
CA LEU A 387 -13.09 1.51 -17.26
C LEU A 387 -12.03 2.33 -16.50
N ASP A 388 -11.16 1.62 -15.78
CA ASP A 388 -10.06 2.20 -15.02
C ASP A 388 -8.80 1.39 -15.29
N ALA A 389 -7.70 2.06 -15.64
CA ALA A 389 -6.41 1.40 -15.78
C ALA A 389 -5.90 0.89 -14.41
N PRO A 390 -5.23 -0.26 -14.36
CA PRO A 390 -4.62 -0.76 -13.13
C PRO A 390 -3.51 0.21 -12.66
N PRO A 391 -3.40 0.51 -11.35
CA PRO A 391 -2.32 1.35 -10.83
C PRO A 391 -0.94 0.74 -11.13
N ALA A 392 -0.04 1.50 -11.75
CA ALA A 392 1.27 1.01 -12.22
C ALA A 392 2.10 0.35 -11.09
N GLY A 393 2.13 0.96 -9.90
CA GLY A 393 2.85 0.39 -8.75
C GLY A 393 2.26 -0.95 -8.25
N ALA A 394 0.93 -1.08 -8.27
CA ALA A 394 0.24 -2.31 -7.89
C ALA A 394 0.48 -3.43 -8.92
N MET A 395 0.45 -3.08 -10.22
CA MET A 395 0.75 -4.00 -11.31
C MET A 395 2.21 -4.48 -11.28
N ALA A 396 3.17 -3.58 -11.04
CA ALA A 396 4.58 -3.94 -10.90
C ALA A 396 4.82 -4.89 -9.71
N ALA A 397 4.19 -4.63 -8.57
CA ALA A 397 4.25 -5.52 -7.40
C ALA A 397 3.64 -6.90 -7.72
N ALA A 398 2.50 -6.94 -8.39
CA ALA A 398 1.85 -8.18 -8.84
C ALA A 398 2.78 -9.00 -9.76
N ARG A 399 3.42 -8.36 -10.74
CA ARG A 399 4.38 -9.04 -11.63
C ARG A 399 5.60 -9.57 -10.92
N SER A 400 6.18 -8.79 -10.01
CA SER A 400 7.33 -9.25 -9.21
C SER A 400 6.98 -10.53 -8.44
N VAL A 401 5.75 -10.63 -7.89
CA VAL A 401 5.26 -11.86 -7.27
C VAL A 401 5.12 -12.99 -8.29
N LEU A 402 4.56 -12.74 -9.46
CA LEU A 402 4.36 -13.76 -10.50
C LEU A 402 5.68 -14.28 -11.06
N GLU A 403 6.67 -13.42 -11.27
CA GLU A 403 8.02 -13.78 -11.71
C GLU A 403 8.72 -14.62 -10.65
N ALA A 404 8.66 -14.19 -9.37
CA ALA A 404 9.24 -14.93 -8.25
C ALA A 404 8.68 -16.35 -8.08
N VAL A 405 7.43 -16.59 -8.50
CA VAL A 405 6.81 -17.93 -8.46
C VAL A 405 6.91 -18.67 -9.80
N GLY A 406 7.60 -18.11 -10.79
CA GLY A 406 7.79 -18.66 -12.14
C GLY A 406 6.50 -18.75 -12.96
N ALA A 407 5.47 -17.95 -12.63
CA ALA A 407 4.21 -17.91 -13.37
C ALA A 407 4.33 -17.06 -14.64
N VAL A 408 5.25 -16.09 -14.66
CA VAL A 408 5.59 -15.29 -15.83
C VAL A 408 7.09 -15.25 -16.05
N ASP A 409 7.53 -14.96 -17.27
CA ASP A 409 8.93 -14.71 -17.61
C ASP A 409 9.35 -13.24 -17.34
N ALA A 410 10.61 -12.90 -17.64
CA ALA A 410 11.15 -11.55 -17.47
C ALA A 410 10.46 -10.47 -18.33
N HIS A 411 9.70 -10.87 -19.36
CA HIS A 411 8.89 -9.98 -20.20
C HIS A 411 7.43 -9.92 -19.74
N GLY A 412 7.09 -10.58 -18.63
CA GLY A 412 5.73 -10.67 -18.09
C GLY A 412 4.83 -11.67 -18.81
N ARG A 413 5.33 -12.43 -19.80
CA ARG A 413 4.52 -13.42 -20.53
C ARG A 413 4.28 -14.63 -19.67
N VAL A 414 3.07 -15.21 -19.78
CA VAL A 414 2.71 -16.40 -19.02
C VAL A 414 3.61 -17.59 -19.38
N THR A 415 4.08 -18.32 -18.37
CA THR A 415 4.81 -19.58 -18.57
C THR A 415 3.83 -20.77 -18.61
N GLU A 416 4.28 -21.97 -18.99
CA GLU A 416 3.46 -23.18 -18.87
C GLU A 416 2.97 -23.38 -17.42
N ARG A 417 3.85 -23.11 -16.46
CA ARG A 417 3.52 -23.11 -15.03
C ARG A 417 2.44 -22.07 -14.71
N GLY A 418 2.58 -20.84 -15.20
CA GLY A 418 1.57 -19.79 -15.06
C GLY A 418 0.21 -20.19 -15.64
N ALA A 419 0.20 -20.79 -16.82
CA ALA A 419 -1.02 -21.29 -17.46
C ALA A 419 -1.68 -22.38 -16.61
N ARG A 420 -0.90 -23.31 -16.04
CA ARG A 420 -1.41 -24.30 -15.07
C ARG A 420 -2.00 -23.63 -13.83
N MET A 421 -1.32 -22.62 -13.27
CA MET A 421 -1.82 -21.85 -12.13
C MET A 421 -3.14 -21.14 -12.44
N ALA A 422 -3.26 -20.51 -13.61
CA ALA A 422 -4.47 -19.82 -14.05
C ALA A 422 -5.67 -20.76 -14.16
N ARG A 423 -5.48 -21.98 -14.72
CA ARG A 423 -6.54 -23.00 -14.88
C ARG A 423 -7.06 -23.59 -13.57
N LEU A 424 -6.28 -23.50 -12.49
CA LEU A 424 -6.70 -23.95 -11.16
C LEU A 424 -7.80 -23.08 -10.56
N GLY A 425 -8.00 -21.85 -11.05
CA GLY A 425 -8.99 -20.91 -10.51
C GLY A 425 -8.77 -20.61 -9.02
N LEU A 426 -7.50 -20.50 -8.64
CA LEU A 426 -7.03 -20.12 -7.31
C LEU A 426 -6.23 -18.82 -7.43
N HIS A 427 -6.10 -18.11 -6.32
CA HIS A 427 -5.12 -17.03 -6.24
C HIS A 427 -3.71 -17.60 -6.55
N PRO A 428 -2.83 -16.89 -7.29
CA PRO A 428 -1.53 -17.44 -7.70
C PRO A 428 -0.69 -17.99 -6.53
N ARG A 429 -0.76 -17.35 -5.37
CA ARG A 429 -0.15 -17.83 -4.11
C ARG A 429 -0.62 -19.23 -3.70
N LEU A 430 -1.93 -19.45 -3.72
CA LEU A 430 -2.55 -20.74 -3.38
C LEU A 430 -2.32 -21.78 -4.48
N ALA A 431 -2.27 -21.36 -5.74
CA ALA A 431 -1.92 -22.22 -6.85
C ALA A 431 -0.46 -22.73 -6.71
N ARG A 432 0.48 -21.86 -6.36
CA ARG A 432 1.86 -22.24 -6.05
C ARG A 432 1.91 -23.25 -4.92
N ALA A 433 1.27 -22.94 -3.79
CA ALA A 433 1.25 -23.82 -2.62
C ALA A 433 0.67 -25.21 -2.94
N LEU A 434 -0.33 -25.28 -3.82
CA LEU A 434 -0.90 -26.53 -4.27
C LEU A 434 0.07 -27.32 -5.16
N LEU A 435 0.65 -26.68 -6.17
CA LEU A 435 1.52 -27.31 -7.16
C LEU A 435 2.87 -27.74 -6.57
N ASP A 436 3.48 -26.89 -5.75
CA ASP A 436 4.80 -27.13 -5.14
C ASP A 436 4.69 -27.93 -3.85
N GLY A 437 3.58 -27.79 -3.12
CA GLY A 437 3.34 -28.54 -1.89
C GLY A 437 2.96 -29.99 -2.16
N ALA A 438 2.24 -30.29 -3.26
CA ALA A 438 1.77 -31.64 -3.55
C ALA A 438 2.89 -32.70 -3.65
N PRO A 439 4.05 -32.44 -4.29
CA PRO A 439 5.19 -33.38 -4.26
C PRO A 439 5.83 -33.55 -2.89
N LEU A 440 5.78 -32.52 -2.02
CA LEU A 440 6.45 -32.51 -0.71
C LEU A 440 5.61 -33.16 0.39
N VAL A 441 4.31 -32.85 0.42
CA VAL A 441 3.38 -33.28 1.48
C VAL A 441 2.31 -34.24 0.96
N GLY A 442 2.30 -34.58 -0.32
CA GLY A 442 1.27 -35.38 -0.95
C GLY A 442 0.07 -34.55 -1.42
N ALA A 443 -0.46 -34.87 -2.59
CA ALA A 443 -1.52 -34.12 -3.28
C ALA A 443 -2.78 -33.90 -2.43
N ARG A 444 -3.21 -34.92 -1.68
CA ARG A 444 -4.38 -34.82 -0.80
C ARG A 444 -4.19 -33.79 0.31
N ARG A 445 -3.06 -33.83 1.01
CA ARG A 445 -2.78 -32.92 2.14
C ARG A 445 -2.55 -31.50 1.66
N ALA A 446 -1.85 -31.31 0.54
CA ALA A 446 -1.72 -30.01 -0.10
C ALA A 446 -3.09 -29.43 -0.49
N ALA A 447 -3.97 -30.23 -1.12
CA ALA A 447 -5.32 -29.80 -1.48
C ALA A 447 -6.18 -29.45 -0.26
N GLU A 448 -6.09 -30.23 0.82
CA GLU A 448 -6.77 -29.98 2.09
C GLU A 448 -6.33 -28.66 2.75
N LEU A 449 -5.03 -28.41 2.84
CA LEU A 449 -4.47 -27.18 3.41
C LEU A 449 -4.77 -25.95 2.54
N VAL A 450 -4.63 -26.06 1.21
CA VAL A 450 -4.98 -24.97 0.28
C VAL A 450 -6.47 -24.65 0.31
N ALA A 451 -7.34 -25.66 0.45
CA ALA A 451 -8.78 -25.45 0.64
C ALA A 451 -9.07 -24.72 1.96
N LEU A 452 -8.36 -25.06 3.03
CA LEU A 452 -8.49 -24.39 4.33
C LEU A 452 -8.08 -22.91 4.24
N LEU A 453 -6.96 -22.62 3.59
CA LEU A 453 -6.49 -21.24 3.36
C LEU A 453 -7.43 -20.45 2.45
N GLY A 454 -8.04 -21.08 1.45
CA GLY A 454 -8.96 -20.44 0.51
C GLY A 454 -10.37 -20.19 1.03
N GLU A 455 -10.89 -21.05 1.92
CA GLU A 455 -12.22 -20.89 2.53
C GLU A 455 -12.18 -20.14 3.88
N GLU A 456 -10.98 -19.93 4.44
CA GLU A 456 -10.68 -19.30 5.74
C GLU A 456 -11.43 -19.94 6.93
N PRO A 457 -10.74 -20.68 7.83
CA PRO A 457 -11.40 -21.38 8.93
C PRO A 457 -12.13 -20.41 9.89
N PRO A 458 -13.16 -20.89 10.62
CA PRO A 458 -13.77 -20.13 11.71
C PRO A 458 -12.72 -19.74 12.76
N ARG A 459 -12.86 -18.57 13.38
CA ARG A 459 -11.93 -18.11 14.44
C ARG A 459 -11.88 -19.04 15.65
N GLU A 460 -12.98 -19.77 15.90
CA GLU A 460 -13.09 -20.79 16.96
C GLU A 460 -12.10 -21.94 16.77
N TYR A 461 -11.57 -22.14 15.56
CA TYR A 461 -10.57 -23.18 15.29
C TYR A 461 -9.16 -22.79 15.78
N GLY A 462 -8.97 -21.55 16.26
CA GLY A 462 -7.70 -21.02 16.75
C GLY A 462 -6.89 -20.29 15.70
N ASP A 463 -5.65 -19.96 16.05
CA ASP A 463 -4.69 -19.21 15.23
C ASP A 463 -3.57 -20.08 14.64
N ASP A 464 -3.53 -21.38 14.97
CA ASP A 464 -2.64 -22.38 14.38
C ASP A 464 -3.34 -23.13 13.24
N VAL A 465 -2.74 -23.09 12.04
CA VAL A 465 -3.22 -23.77 10.84
C VAL A 465 -3.33 -25.28 11.04
N ALA A 466 -2.38 -25.90 11.74
CA ALA A 466 -2.39 -27.35 11.90
C ALA A 466 -3.51 -27.79 12.85
N ALA A 467 -3.74 -27.04 13.93
CA ALA A 467 -4.91 -27.22 14.80
C ALA A 467 -6.24 -27.02 14.05
N ALA A 468 -6.34 -25.95 13.25
CA ALA A 468 -7.53 -25.67 12.45
C ALA A 468 -7.80 -26.75 11.40
N TRP A 469 -6.75 -27.31 10.79
CA TRP A 469 -6.86 -28.39 9.84
C TRP A 469 -7.36 -29.69 10.49
N ARG A 470 -6.85 -30.03 11.67
CA ARG A 470 -7.36 -31.17 12.46
C ARG A 470 -8.83 -30.97 12.85
N ALA A 471 -9.24 -29.74 13.20
CA ALA A 471 -10.64 -29.42 13.48
C ALA A 471 -11.54 -29.61 12.24
N ALA A 472 -11.12 -29.11 11.08
CA ALA A 472 -11.85 -29.28 9.82
C ALA A 472 -12.00 -30.76 9.42
N ARG A 473 -10.97 -31.58 9.67
CA ARG A 473 -10.99 -33.05 9.44
C ARG A 473 -11.99 -33.76 10.34
N ARG A 474 -12.05 -33.42 11.64
CA ARG A 474 -13.07 -33.94 12.57
C ARG A 474 -14.48 -33.61 12.08
N GLY A 475 -14.67 -32.42 11.52
CA GLY A 475 -15.96 -31.97 11.02
C GLY A 475 -16.95 -31.67 12.15
N GLY A 476 -18.25 -31.79 11.85
CA GLY A 476 -19.34 -31.47 12.79
C GLY A 476 -20.03 -30.13 12.54
N ASP A 477 -19.56 -29.34 11.57
CA ASP A 477 -20.18 -28.07 11.20
C ASP A 477 -20.31 -27.89 9.67
N ALA A 478 -20.99 -26.81 9.29
CA ALA A 478 -21.20 -26.45 7.89
C ALA A 478 -19.88 -26.08 7.17
N TYR A 479 -18.85 -25.64 7.89
CA TYR A 479 -17.56 -25.29 7.32
C TYR A 479 -16.80 -26.54 6.85
N GLY A 480 -16.66 -27.55 7.71
CA GLY A 480 -15.98 -28.81 7.39
C GLY A 480 -16.57 -29.51 6.17
N ALA A 481 -17.90 -29.45 5.99
CA ALA A 481 -18.56 -29.99 4.80
C ALA A 481 -18.18 -29.24 3.50
N ARG A 482 -18.14 -27.89 3.53
CA ARG A 482 -17.69 -27.08 2.37
C ARG A 482 -16.21 -27.31 2.08
N TRP A 483 -15.38 -27.29 3.12
CA TRP A 483 -13.94 -27.53 3.04
C TRP A 483 -13.62 -28.88 2.40
N ARG A 484 -14.29 -29.98 2.82
CA ARG A 484 -14.09 -31.31 2.22
C ARG A 484 -14.41 -31.35 0.72
N ARG A 485 -15.51 -30.70 0.31
CA ARG A 485 -15.88 -30.62 -1.12
C ARG A 485 -14.81 -29.88 -1.93
N GLU A 486 -14.31 -28.77 -1.38
CA GLU A 486 -13.27 -27.97 -2.03
C GLU A 486 -11.93 -28.73 -2.10
N ALA A 487 -11.50 -29.35 -1.01
CA ALA A 487 -10.30 -30.18 -0.97
C ALA A 487 -10.38 -31.32 -2.00
N GLY A 488 -11.51 -32.02 -2.08
CA GLY A 488 -11.72 -33.05 -3.10
C GLY A 488 -11.71 -32.51 -4.53
N ARG A 489 -12.25 -31.30 -4.76
CA ARG A 489 -12.20 -30.63 -6.07
C ARG A 489 -10.76 -30.31 -6.47
N LEU A 490 -9.96 -29.77 -5.56
CA LEU A 490 -8.56 -29.41 -5.81
C LEU A 490 -7.70 -30.66 -6.05
N ALA A 491 -7.90 -31.72 -5.27
CA ALA A 491 -7.20 -32.99 -5.48
C ALA A 491 -7.51 -33.59 -6.87
N ARG A 492 -8.78 -33.55 -7.32
CA ARG A 492 -9.14 -33.99 -8.69
C ARG A 492 -8.51 -33.12 -9.77
N ARG A 493 -8.42 -31.80 -9.57
CA ARG A 493 -7.76 -30.88 -10.52
C ARG A 493 -6.26 -31.12 -10.63
N LEU A 494 -5.60 -31.53 -9.55
CA LEU A 494 -4.20 -31.95 -9.58
C LEU A 494 -4.01 -33.27 -10.33
N ALA A 495 -4.98 -34.19 -10.25
CA ALA A 495 -4.91 -35.51 -10.89
C ALA A 495 -5.36 -35.53 -12.36
N ALA A 496 -5.91 -34.45 -12.89
CA ALA A 496 -6.42 -34.40 -14.27
C ALA A 496 -5.28 -34.49 -15.31
N PRO A 497 -5.45 -35.25 -16.41
CA PRO A 497 -4.47 -35.25 -17.50
C PRO A 497 -4.29 -33.84 -18.07
N GLY A 498 -3.04 -33.38 -18.22
CA GLY A 498 -2.72 -32.00 -18.64
C GLY A 498 -2.44 -31.02 -17.48
N THR A 499 -2.61 -31.43 -16.22
CA THR A 499 -2.10 -30.69 -15.04
C THR A 499 -0.99 -31.44 -14.31
N GLY A 500 -0.66 -32.68 -14.71
CA GLY A 500 0.53 -33.42 -14.27
C GLY A 500 1.29 -33.99 -15.46
N GLY A 501 2.51 -33.50 -15.71
CA GLY A 501 3.43 -34.08 -16.69
C GLY A 501 4.45 -33.09 -17.26
N ALA A 502 5.58 -32.92 -16.58
CA ALA A 502 6.94 -32.73 -17.09
C ALA A 502 7.78 -31.94 -16.06
N ALA A 503 8.52 -32.67 -15.23
CA ALA A 503 9.72 -32.12 -14.62
C ALA A 503 10.74 -31.93 -15.74
N GLY A 504 10.79 -30.73 -16.31
CA GLY A 504 11.76 -30.30 -17.32
C GLY A 504 12.71 -29.25 -16.76
N GLY A 505 13.60 -29.66 -15.86
CA GLY A 505 14.83 -28.94 -15.51
C GLY A 505 16.04 -29.77 -15.96
N PRO A 506 17.16 -29.15 -16.34
CA PRO A 506 18.22 -29.79 -17.12
C PRO A 506 18.87 -30.94 -16.34
N ALA A 507 19.23 -31.97 -17.10
CA ALA A 507 19.78 -33.24 -16.66
C ALA A 507 20.97 -33.11 -15.70
N GLY A 508 20.88 -33.81 -14.56
CA GLY A 508 22.02 -34.01 -13.66
C GLY A 508 21.64 -34.46 -12.24
N ALA A 509 21.11 -35.69 -12.09
CA ALA A 509 21.32 -36.61 -10.96
C ALA A 509 20.13 -37.57 -10.75
N GLY A 510 20.34 -38.86 -11.08
CA GLY A 510 19.77 -40.06 -10.42
C GLY A 510 18.25 -40.29 -10.39
N PRO A 511 17.75 -41.53 -10.62
CA PRO A 511 16.33 -41.85 -10.48
C PRO A 511 15.95 -41.85 -8.98
N ALA A 512 15.41 -40.73 -8.49
CA ALA A 512 14.81 -40.66 -7.17
C ALA A 512 13.47 -41.39 -7.17
N ARG A 513 13.44 -42.50 -6.41
CA ARG A 513 12.28 -43.30 -6.06
C ARG A 513 11.12 -42.43 -5.59
N GLY A 514 9.90 -42.75 -6.02
CA GLY A 514 8.67 -42.14 -5.52
C GLY A 514 8.55 -42.27 -4.00
N GLY A 515 8.82 -41.17 -3.29
CA GLY A 515 8.52 -41.05 -1.87
C GLY A 515 7.09 -40.59 -1.70
N SER A 516 6.21 -41.49 -1.28
CA SER A 516 4.91 -41.12 -0.71
C SER A 516 5.16 -40.17 0.46
N GLY A 517 4.68 -38.94 0.38
CA GLY A 517 4.81 -37.94 1.45
C GLY A 517 4.25 -38.39 2.81
N ASP A 518 3.60 -39.56 2.91
CA ASP A 518 2.88 -40.12 4.06
C ASP A 518 3.66 -40.15 5.40
N GLY A 519 4.97 -39.90 5.42
CA GLY A 519 5.78 -39.77 6.64
C GLY A 519 5.92 -38.36 7.24
N VAL A 520 5.52 -37.29 6.53
CA VAL A 520 5.66 -35.90 7.03
C VAL A 520 4.60 -35.61 8.10
N PRO A 521 4.96 -35.13 9.30
CA PRO A 521 3.97 -34.73 10.32
C PRO A 521 3.03 -33.63 9.82
N ASP A 522 1.77 -33.63 10.28
CA ASP A 522 0.76 -32.66 9.84
C ASP A 522 1.19 -31.20 10.10
N ASP A 523 1.88 -30.92 11.20
CA ASP A 523 2.37 -29.57 11.53
C ASP A 523 3.43 -29.09 10.53
N VAL A 524 4.35 -29.99 10.13
CA VAL A 524 5.37 -29.71 9.10
C VAL A 524 4.71 -29.50 7.74
N ALA A 525 3.72 -30.32 7.40
CA ALA A 525 2.97 -30.16 6.15
C ALA A 525 2.24 -28.82 6.09
N ALA A 526 1.61 -28.39 7.20
CA ALA A 526 1.00 -27.07 7.33
C ALA A 526 2.05 -25.95 7.15
N GLY A 527 3.20 -26.07 7.82
CA GLY A 527 4.32 -25.13 7.70
C GLY A 527 4.79 -24.95 6.25
N ILE A 528 5.04 -26.06 5.53
CA ILE A 528 5.49 -26.04 4.13
C ILE A 528 4.46 -25.38 3.23
N VAL A 529 3.19 -25.80 3.28
CA VAL A 529 2.15 -25.28 2.37
C VAL A 529 1.89 -23.79 2.61
N VAL A 530 1.87 -23.35 3.87
CA VAL A 530 1.67 -21.93 4.21
C VAL A 530 2.87 -21.09 3.79
N ALA A 531 4.09 -21.57 4.02
CA ALA A 531 5.32 -20.88 3.60
C ALA A 531 5.36 -20.71 2.08
N LEU A 532 5.01 -21.75 1.30
CA LEU A 532 4.94 -21.68 -0.16
C LEU A 532 3.89 -20.69 -0.66
N ALA A 533 2.75 -20.56 0.04
CA ALA A 533 1.72 -19.59 -0.31
C ALA A 533 2.17 -18.14 -0.03
N PHE A 534 2.85 -17.92 1.09
CA PHE A 534 3.20 -16.59 1.59
C PHE A 534 4.69 -16.49 1.94
N PRO A 535 5.58 -16.63 0.94
CA PRO A 535 7.03 -16.65 1.18
C PRO A 535 7.54 -15.36 1.83
N GLU A 536 6.97 -14.21 1.50
CA GLU A 536 7.31 -12.93 2.11
C GLU A 536 6.87 -12.81 3.58
N ARG A 537 6.01 -13.73 4.05
CA ARG A 537 5.46 -13.78 5.40
C ARG A 537 6.03 -14.92 6.24
N VAL A 538 7.06 -15.62 5.76
CA VAL A 538 7.88 -16.45 6.65
C VAL A 538 8.58 -15.53 7.64
N ALA A 539 8.54 -15.88 8.92
CA ALA A 539 8.86 -14.97 9.99
C ALA A 539 9.74 -15.62 11.05
N ARG A 540 10.81 -14.94 11.44
CA ARG A 540 11.74 -15.37 12.49
C ARG A 540 11.41 -14.69 13.81
N ALA A 541 11.46 -15.43 14.91
CA ALA A 541 11.21 -14.90 16.24
C ALA A 541 12.22 -13.82 16.65
N ARG A 542 11.73 -12.77 17.31
CA ARG A 542 12.50 -11.71 17.98
C ARG A 542 12.37 -11.76 19.51
N GLY A 543 11.67 -12.77 20.03
CA GLY A 543 11.36 -12.94 21.46
C GLY A 543 10.00 -12.36 21.86
N GLY A 544 9.46 -12.84 22.99
CA GLY A 544 8.22 -12.32 23.57
C GLY A 544 6.97 -12.43 22.69
N GLY A 545 6.92 -13.39 21.75
CA GLY A 545 5.84 -13.54 20.77
C GLY A 545 5.86 -12.49 19.64
N SER A 546 6.98 -11.77 19.48
CA SER A 546 7.25 -10.91 18.34
C SER A 546 8.07 -11.66 17.28
N PHE A 547 7.77 -11.38 16.02
CA PHE A 547 8.39 -11.98 14.84
C PHE A 547 8.74 -10.90 13.82
N LEU A 548 9.70 -11.19 12.93
CA LEU A 548 9.99 -10.39 11.75
C LEU A 548 9.70 -11.21 10.52
N MET A 549 8.77 -10.76 9.68
CA MET A 549 8.52 -11.37 8.38
C MET A 549 9.65 -11.04 7.39
N ALA A 550 9.89 -11.90 6.40
CA ALA A 550 10.85 -11.67 5.32
C ALA A 550 10.57 -10.37 4.54
N ALA A 551 9.32 -9.92 4.46
CA ALA A 551 8.94 -8.61 3.93
C ALA A 551 9.38 -7.40 4.78
N GLY A 552 9.97 -7.61 5.96
CA GLY A 552 10.44 -6.56 6.87
C GLY A 552 9.40 -6.01 7.84
N THR A 553 8.13 -6.41 7.70
CA THR A 553 7.09 -6.02 8.66
C THR A 553 7.17 -6.91 9.91
N GLY A 554 7.20 -6.28 11.09
CA GLY A 554 7.09 -7.00 12.37
C GLY A 554 5.71 -7.63 12.52
N ALA A 555 5.62 -8.75 13.22
CA ALA A 555 4.38 -9.47 13.47
C ALA A 555 4.28 -9.89 14.95
N GLU A 556 3.07 -9.89 15.49
CA GLU A 556 2.78 -10.25 16.88
C GLU A 556 1.67 -11.30 16.95
N VAL A 557 1.92 -12.34 17.75
CA VAL A 557 0.91 -13.37 18.07
C VAL A 557 0.19 -13.02 19.37
N GLY A 558 -1.04 -13.52 19.54
CA GLY A 558 -1.85 -13.30 20.74
C GLY A 558 -1.13 -13.74 22.03
N ARG A 559 -1.51 -13.17 23.18
CA ARG A 559 -0.89 -13.50 24.48
C ARG A 559 -1.13 -14.95 24.90
N GLU A 560 -2.27 -15.52 24.53
CA GLU A 560 -2.67 -16.90 24.85
C GLU A 560 -2.31 -17.90 23.74
N SER A 561 -1.64 -17.44 22.68
CA SER A 561 -1.31 -18.29 21.53
C SER A 561 -0.17 -19.27 21.85
N GLY A 562 -0.34 -20.53 21.44
CA GLY A 562 0.72 -21.54 21.51
C GLY A 562 1.90 -21.24 20.57
N LEU A 563 1.69 -20.40 19.55
CA LEU A 563 2.70 -20.03 18.54
C LEU A 563 3.81 -19.13 19.09
N ARG A 564 3.66 -18.58 20.31
CA ARG A 564 4.64 -17.67 20.94
C ARG A 564 6.03 -18.28 21.13
N SER A 565 6.09 -19.60 21.25
CA SER A 565 7.32 -20.36 21.49
C SER A 565 8.04 -20.79 20.20
N ALA A 566 7.41 -20.61 19.03
CA ALA A 566 7.98 -21.03 17.76
C ALA A 566 9.20 -20.16 17.38
N GLY A 567 10.28 -20.78 16.90
CA GLY A 567 11.43 -20.06 16.35
C GLY A 567 11.14 -19.42 14.98
N TRP A 568 10.29 -20.09 14.20
CA TRP A 568 9.86 -19.68 12.87
C TRP A 568 8.36 -19.92 12.67
N LEU A 569 7.73 -19.00 11.94
CA LEU A 569 6.31 -19.08 11.56
C LEU A 569 6.16 -18.80 10.06
N ALA A 570 5.22 -19.49 9.42
CA ALA A 570 4.66 -19.09 8.14
C ALA A 570 3.29 -18.45 8.37
N VAL A 571 3.17 -17.15 8.13
CA VAL A 571 1.94 -16.40 8.46
C VAL A 571 0.96 -16.40 7.29
N ALA A 572 -0.17 -17.09 7.45
CA ALA A 572 -1.23 -17.17 6.44
C ALA A 572 -2.10 -15.91 6.42
N VAL A 573 -2.57 -15.50 7.60
CA VAL A 573 -3.48 -14.35 7.77
C VAL A 573 -2.90 -13.45 8.84
N ALA A 574 -2.71 -12.19 8.49
CA ALA A 574 -2.37 -11.12 9.41
C ALA A 574 -3.12 -9.85 9.04
N ASP A 575 -3.45 -9.05 10.04
CA ASP A 575 -4.01 -7.71 9.85
C ASP A 575 -3.10 -6.68 10.52
N ARG A 576 -2.77 -5.61 9.79
CA ARG A 576 -1.98 -4.50 10.34
C ARG A 576 -2.86 -3.25 10.42
N PRO A 577 -3.31 -2.85 11.62
CA PRO A 577 -3.93 -1.54 11.79
C PRO A 577 -2.93 -0.44 11.41
N ALA A 578 -3.37 0.61 10.70
CA ALA A 578 -2.45 1.61 10.14
C ALA A 578 -1.61 2.37 11.20
N HIS A 579 -2.00 2.36 12.47
CA HIS A 579 -1.28 2.98 13.59
C HIS A 579 -0.28 2.05 14.29
N GLN A 580 -0.23 0.76 13.93
CA GLN A 580 0.68 -0.21 14.54
C GLN A 580 1.88 -0.46 13.64
N ALA A 581 3.07 -0.53 14.24
CA ALA A 581 4.29 -0.90 13.56
C ALA A 581 4.30 -2.40 13.18
N SER A 582 3.71 -3.22 14.05
CA SER A 582 3.58 -4.67 13.88
C SER A 582 2.21 -5.06 13.31
N ALA A 583 2.18 -6.11 12.49
CA ALA A 583 0.96 -6.81 12.09
C ALA A 583 0.53 -7.78 13.20
N ARG A 584 -0.78 -7.95 13.38
CA ARG A 584 -1.33 -8.99 14.25
C ARG A 584 -1.53 -10.27 13.47
N VAL A 585 -0.90 -11.36 13.92
CA VAL A 585 -1.10 -12.70 13.36
C VAL A 585 -2.50 -13.21 13.73
N ARG A 586 -3.23 -13.70 12.74
CA ARG A 586 -4.57 -14.31 12.90
C ARG A 586 -4.58 -15.80 12.62
N LEU A 587 -3.73 -16.23 11.70
CA LEU A 587 -3.58 -17.62 11.34
C LEU A 587 -2.15 -17.84 10.83
N ALA A 588 -1.41 -18.78 11.43
CA ALA A 588 -0.06 -19.13 11.01
C ALA A 588 0.22 -20.62 11.25
N ALA A 589 1.24 -21.14 10.59
CA ALA A 589 1.78 -22.47 10.85
C ALA A 589 3.19 -22.35 11.42
N VAL A 590 3.55 -23.24 12.33
CA VAL A 590 4.95 -23.40 12.73
C VAL A 590 5.73 -23.96 11.55
N CYS A 591 6.91 -23.41 11.31
CA CYS A 591 7.87 -23.96 10.34
C CYS A 591 9.29 -23.89 10.92
N ASP A 592 10.26 -24.33 10.13
CA ASP A 592 11.69 -24.23 10.44
C ASP A 592 12.42 -23.35 9.40
N GLU A 593 13.71 -23.11 9.64
CA GLU A 593 14.53 -22.31 8.74
C GLU A 593 14.66 -22.94 7.34
N ASP A 594 14.76 -24.26 7.25
CA ASP A 594 14.86 -24.99 5.98
C ASP A 594 13.61 -24.80 5.13
N THR A 595 12.42 -24.88 5.74
CA THR A 595 11.14 -24.58 5.09
C THR A 595 11.08 -23.11 4.65
N ALA A 596 11.58 -22.19 5.48
CA ALA A 596 11.62 -20.77 5.12
C ALA A 596 12.55 -20.52 3.91
N ARG A 597 13.75 -21.11 3.90
CA ARG A 597 14.70 -21.04 2.77
C ARG A 597 14.13 -21.68 1.51
N LEU A 598 13.47 -22.83 1.63
CA LEU A 598 12.81 -23.52 0.51
C LEU A 598 11.73 -22.63 -0.11
N ALA A 599 10.84 -22.06 0.70
CA ALA A 599 9.71 -21.29 0.21
C ALA A 599 10.09 -19.89 -0.29
N ALA A 600 11.01 -19.22 0.41
CA ALA A 600 11.40 -17.84 0.14
C ALA A 600 12.80 -17.70 -0.45
N GLY A 601 13.34 -18.75 -1.09
CA GLY A 601 14.71 -18.75 -1.63
C GLY A 601 15.02 -17.64 -2.64
N HIS A 602 14.02 -17.14 -3.36
CA HIS A 602 14.16 -15.97 -4.24
C HIS A 602 14.44 -14.65 -3.49
N LEU A 603 14.21 -14.61 -2.17
CA LEU A 603 14.55 -13.50 -1.28
C LEU A 603 15.90 -13.71 -0.57
N LEU A 604 16.58 -14.84 -0.80
CA LEU A 604 17.86 -15.14 -0.16
C LEU A 604 18.95 -14.28 -0.80
N VAL A 605 19.56 -13.42 0.00
CA VAL A 605 20.69 -12.57 -0.41
C VAL A 605 21.85 -12.82 0.54
N ALA A 606 23.03 -13.05 -0.02
CA ALA A 606 24.28 -13.16 0.74
C ALA A 606 25.27 -12.14 0.22
N GLY A 607 25.93 -11.42 1.12
CA GLY A 607 26.89 -10.40 0.72
C GLY A 607 27.63 -9.77 1.89
N ASP A 608 28.62 -8.96 1.53
CA ASP A 608 29.37 -8.14 2.46
C ASP A 608 28.68 -6.78 2.61
N GLU A 609 28.28 -6.45 3.85
CA GLU A 609 27.76 -5.14 4.19
C GLU A 609 28.81 -4.34 4.95
N VAL A 610 29.19 -3.21 4.36
CA VAL A 610 30.08 -2.23 4.99
C VAL A 610 29.36 -0.90 4.96
N ARG A 611 29.06 -0.36 6.15
CA ARG A 611 28.29 0.89 6.29
C ARG A 611 28.76 1.70 7.48
N TRP A 612 28.41 2.97 7.50
CA TRP A 612 28.59 3.80 8.69
C TRP A 612 27.44 3.58 9.68
N GLN A 613 27.77 3.12 10.87
CA GLN A 613 26.79 2.86 11.92
C GLN A 613 27.39 3.19 13.30
N ASP A 614 26.57 3.83 14.14
CA ASP A 614 26.92 4.17 15.53
C ASP A 614 28.27 4.92 15.64
N GLY A 615 28.55 5.76 14.64
CA GLY A 615 29.75 6.60 14.59
C GLY A 615 31.03 5.90 14.15
N ASP A 616 30.98 4.68 13.59
CA ASP A 616 32.15 4.02 12.98
C ASP A 616 31.77 3.13 11.79
N VAL A 617 32.76 2.58 11.10
CA VAL A 617 32.58 1.60 10.03
C VAL A 617 32.26 0.24 10.64
N VAL A 618 31.12 -0.32 10.27
CA VAL A 618 30.73 -1.68 10.61
C VAL A 618 30.79 -2.53 9.34
N ALA A 619 31.66 -3.53 9.34
CA ALA A 619 31.81 -4.50 8.27
C ALA A 619 31.34 -5.89 8.75
N ARG A 620 30.40 -6.48 8.01
CA ARG A 620 29.84 -7.80 8.33
C ARG A 620 29.48 -8.55 7.05
N ARG A 621 29.67 -9.86 7.06
CA ARG A 621 29.08 -10.75 6.06
C ARG A 621 27.71 -11.18 6.56
N VAL A 622 26.69 -10.92 5.75
CA VAL A 622 25.29 -11.21 6.10
C VAL A 622 24.71 -12.16 5.08
N GLU A 623 24.00 -13.16 5.57
CA GLU A 623 23.05 -13.94 4.80
C GLU A 623 21.65 -13.58 5.30
N ARG A 624 20.79 -13.10 4.41
CA ARG A 624 19.42 -12.67 4.72
C ARG A 624 18.40 -13.38 3.87
N LEU A 625 17.25 -13.66 4.48
CA LEU A 625 16.02 -14.00 3.78
C LEU A 625 15.12 -12.76 3.77
N GLY A 626 15.21 -11.96 2.71
CA GLY A 626 14.62 -10.63 2.67
C GLY A 626 15.15 -9.74 3.81
N ALA A 627 14.27 -9.33 4.72
CA ALA A 627 14.63 -8.53 5.90
C ALA A 627 15.10 -9.35 7.10
N VAL A 628 15.01 -10.68 7.06
CA VAL A 628 15.42 -11.56 8.16
C VAL A 628 16.88 -11.91 8.03
N ASP A 629 17.72 -11.42 8.95
CA ASP A 629 19.09 -11.90 9.13
C ASP A 629 19.06 -13.38 9.50
N LEU A 630 19.69 -14.25 8.71
CA LEU A 630 19.90 -15.68 9.01
C LEU A 630 21.22 -15.87 9.74
N VAL A 631 22.29 -15.39 9.11
CA VAL A 631 23.66 -15.45 9.60
C VAL A 631 24.28 -14.06 9.52
N VAL A 632 24.89 -13.60 10.61
CA VAL A 632 25.66 -12.35 10.68
C VAL A 632 27.03 -12.68 11.25
N ARG A 633 28.10 -12.41 10.49
CA ARG A 633 29.48 -12.61 10.94
C ARG A 633 30.29 -11.32 10.75
N PRO A 634 31.14 -10.92 11.70
CA PRO A 634 32.09 -9.84 11.48
C PRO A 634 32.96 -10.10 10.25
N LEU A 635 33.22 -9.07 9.45
CA LEU A 635 34.09 -9.15 8.29
C LEU A 635 35.38 -8.36 8.56
N GLY A 636 36.49 -9.08 8.76
CA GLY A 636 37.80 -8.47 9.05
C GLY A 636 38.42 -7.79 7.83
N ASP A 637 38.34 -8.44 6.66
CA ASP A 637 38.99 -8.00 5.42
C ASP A 637 37.96 -7.47 4.41
N ALA A 638 37.27 -6.38 4.78
CA ALA A 638 36.33 -5.72 3.89
C ALA A 638 37.02 -5.13 2.66
N ALA A 639 36.38 -5.24 1.49
CA ALA A 639 36.90 -4.66 0.25
C ALA A 639 37.16 -3.14 0.43
N PRO A 640 38.36 -2.62 0.07
CA PRO A 640 38.73 -1.22 0.33
C PRO A 640 37.72 -0.20 -0.21
N GLY A 641 37.12 -0.46 -1.37
CA GLY A 641 36.09 0.41 -1.96
C GLY A 641 34.81 0.50 -1.11
N LEU A 642 34.36 -0.60 -0.50
CA LEU A 642 33.18 -0.60 0.37
C LEU A 642 33.45 0.15 1.68
N VAL A 643 34.65 0.00 2.22
CA VAL A 643 35.09 0.74 3.42
C VAL A 643 35.17 2.24 3.13
N ARG A 644 35.71 2.61 1.97
CA ARG A 644 35.76 4.00 1.51
C ARG A 644 34.36 4.61 1.39
N GLU A 645 33.41 3.92 0.78
CA GLU A 645 32.02 4.40 0.68
C GLU A 645 31.34 4.52 2.03
N ALA A 646 31.59 3.60 2.97
CA ALA A 646 31.10 3.72 4.34
C ALA A 646 31.67 4.95 5.06
N LEU A 647 32.96 5.25 4.90
CA LEU A 647 33.57 6.46 5.47
C LEU A 647 32.99 7.74 4.85
N LEU A 648 32.72 7.75 3.54
CA LEU A 648 32.03 8.85 2.87
C LEU A 648 30.59 9.02 3.36
N GLU A 649 29.87 7.92 3.59
CA GLU A 649 28.56 7.95 4.24
C GLU A 649 28.64 8.60 5.63
N GLY A 650 29.65 8.26 6.42
CA GLY A 650 29.92 8.91 7.70
C GLY A 650 30.13 10.42 7.57
N LEU A 651 30.99 10.85 6.65
CA LEU A 651 31.24 12.27 6.36
C LEU A 651 29.99 13.01 5.88
N ARG A 652 29.10 12.35 5.11
CA ARG A 652 27.81 12.94 4.68
C ARG A 652 26.82 13.08 5.83
N ARG A 653 26.82 12.14 6.79
CA ARG A 653 25.87 12.14 7.93
C ARG A 653 26.32 13.03 9.09
N GLU A 654 27.60 13.00 9.44
CA GLU A 654 28.17 13.69 10.60
C GLU A 654 29.02 14.93 10.23
N GLY A 655 29.25 15.17 8.94
CA GLY A 655 29.99 16.31 8.43
C GLY A 655 31.52 16.17 8.55
N PRO A 656 32.27 17.22 8.14
CA PRO A 656 33.73 17.23 8.21
C PRO A 656 34.27 17.31 9.65
N GLY A 657 33.40 17.42 10.66
CA GLY A 657 33.77 17.32 12.08
C GLY A 657 34.35 15.95 12.49
N LEU A 658 34.21 14.93 11.65
CA LEU A 658 34.91 13.65 11.79
C LEU A 658 36.44 13.75 11.57
N LEU A 659 36.90 14.80 10.90
CA LEU A 659 38.31 15.09 10.66
C LEU A 659 38.90 15.90 11.81
N ARG A 660 40.22 15.85 11.97
CA ARG A 660 40.93 16.67 12.95
C ARG A 660 41.38 18.00 12.35
N TRP A 661 40.63 19.06 12.64
CA TRP A 661 40.94 20.42 12.19
C TRP A 661 42.01 21.08 13.07
N SER A 662 43.25 21.17 12.56
CA SER A 662 44.31 21.97 13.18
C SER A 662 43.98 23.47 13.09
N ARG A 663 44.65 24.30 13.91
CA ARG A 663 44.46 25.76 13.84
C ARG A 663 44.88 26.30 12.47
N GLU A 664 45.88 25.69 11.87
CA GLU A 664 46.42 26.03 10.57
C GLU A 664 45.46 25.63 9.44
N ALA A 665 44.84 24.44 9.52
CA ALA A 665 43.79 24.01 8.58
C ALA A 665 42.56 24.91 8.62
N VAL A 666 42.11 25.31 9.82
CA VAL A 666 40.98 26.26 9.96
C VAL A 666 41.32 27.60 9.31
N ARG A 667 42.52 28.14 9.55
CA ARG A 667 42.96 29.40 8.92
C ARG A 667 43.04 29.30 7.40
N LEU A 668 43.57 28.20 6.87
CA LEU A 668 43.61 27.98 5.43
C LEU A 668 42.19 27.95 4.86
N ARG A 669 41.27 27.25 5.51
CA ARG A 669 39.85 27.21 5.12
C ARG A 669 39.21 28.59 5.12
N GLU A 670 39.42 29.39 6.16
CA GLU A 670 38.88 30.77 6.24
C GLU A 670 39.41 31.65 5.10
N ARG A 671 40.71 31.57 4.79
CA ARG A 671 41.33 32.30 3.67
C ARG A 671 40.74 31.89 2.33
N LEU A 672 40.53 30.58 2.10
CA LEU A 672 39.89 30.07 0.89
C LEU A 672 38.44 30.52 0.77
N ALA A 673 37.68 30.46 1.87
CA ALA A 673 36.30 30.92 1.92
C ALA A 673 36.21 32.43 1.60
N PHE A 674 37.11 33.23 2.15
CA PHE A 674 37.22 34.66 1.86
C PHE A 674 37.50 34.92 0.36
N LEU A 675 38.48 34.23 -0.22
CA LEU A 675 38.82 34.41 -1.64
C LEU A 675 37.70 33.93 -2.56
N ARG A 676 37.04 32.82 -2.25
CA ARG A 676 35.84 32.37 -2.97
C ARG A 676 34.73 33.42 -2.94
N ARG A 677 34.50 34.07 -1.80
CA ARG A 677 33.45 35.08 -1.63
C ARG A 677 33.76 36.38 -2.37
N VAL A 678 35.02 36.82 -2.36
CA VAL A 678 35.44 38.15 -2.86
C VAL A 678 35.91 38.11 -4.31
N VAL A 679 36.69 37.09 -4.68
CA VAL A 679 37.27 36.94 -6.02
C VAL A 679 36.41 36.03 -6.90
N GLY A 680 35.74 35.03 -6.31
CA GLY A 680 34.95 34.06 -7.06
C GLY A 680 35.79 32.89 -7.58
N ALA A 681 35.35 32.30 -8.69
CA ALA A 681 36.12 31.24 -9.37
C ALA A 681 37.48 31.78 -9.86
N PRO A 682 38.58 30.98 -9.84
CA PRO A 682 38.63 29.54 -9.61
C PRO A 682 38.85 29.09 -8.15
N TRP A 683 38.75 29.98 -7.16
CA TRP A 683 38.91 29.60 -5.75
C TRP A 683 37.82 28.58 -5.34
N PRO A 684 38.17 27.55 -4.54
CA PRO A 684 37.26 26.47 -4.21
C PRO A 684 36.18 26.92 -3.22
N GLU A 685 34.99 26.34 -3.36
CA GLU A 685 33.98 26.40 -2.31
C GLU A 685 34.34 25.41 -1.19
N VAL A 686 34.38 25.91 0.05
CA VAL A 686 34.87 25.18 1.23
C VAL A 686 33.85 25.19 2.39
N SER A 687 32.56 25.27 2.07
CA SER A 687 31.47 24.96 3.00
C SER A 687 31.55 23.48 3.42
N ASP A 688 30.91 23.10 4.53
CA ASP A 688 30.92 21.72 4.98
C ASP A 688 30.32 20.79 3.91
N GLU A 689 29.22 21.21 3.28
CA GLU A 689 28.57 20.49 2.19
C GLU A 689 29.48 20.35 0.96
N ALA A 690 30.17 21.42 0.56
CA ALA A 690 31.07 21.39 -0.60
C ALA A 690 32.30 20.50 -0.36
N LEU A 691 32.89 20.55 0.85
CA LEU A 691 34.03 19.71 1.22
C LEU A 691 33.66 18.23 1.23
N VAL A 692 32.47 17.88 1.72
CA VAL A 692 31.97 16.50 1.71
C VAL A 692 31.67 16.03 0.30
N ALA A 693 31.02 16.87 -0.53
CA ALA A 693 30.70 16.53 -1.91
C ALA A 693 31.96 16.24 -2.75
N ARG A 694 33.06 16.94 -2.46
CA ARG A 694 34.35 16.81 -3.17
C ARG A 694 35.38 15.99 -2.41
N ALA A 695 34.97 15.21 -1.40
CA ALA A 695 35.88 14.44 -0.54
C ALA A 695 36.91 13.60 -1.34
N GLY A 696 36.50 13.02 -2.49
CA GLY A 696 37.39 12.25 -3.36
C GLY A 696 38.48 13.06 -4.07
N GLU A 697 38.39 14.39 -4.10
CA GLU A 697 39.38 15.26 -4.75
C GLU A 697 40.48 15.71 -3.78
N TRP A 698 40.17 15.84 -2.49
CA TRP A 698 41.09 16.46 -1.52
C TRP A 698 41.51 15.55 -0.37
N LEU A 699 40.69 14.54 -0.01
CA LEU A 699 41.04 13.58 1.04
C LEU A 699 41.79 12.34 0.53
N GLU A 700 42.00 12.21 -0.78
CA GLU A 700 42.76 11.08 -1.34
C GLU A 700 44.27 11.37 -1.36
N PRO A 701 45.13 10.37 -1.08
CA PRO A 701 44.82 8.94 -0.92
C PRO A 701 44.43 8.50 0.51
N GLU A 702 44.43 9.39 1.50
CA GLU A 702 44.27 9.04 2.91
C GLU A 702 42.88 8.48 3.24
N LEU A 703 41.84 8.95 2.56
CA LEU A 703 40.48 8.44 2.65
C LEU A 703 40.42 6.95 2.28
N SER A 704 41.06 6.56 1.18
CA SER A 704 41.15 5.17 0.74
C SER A 704 42.06 4.30 1.61
N ALA A 705 43.03 4.91 2.30
CA ALA A 705 43.89 4.23 3.28
C ALA A 705 43.19 4.00 4.64
N ALA A 706 42.22 4.85 4.99
CA ALA A 706 41.47 4.72 6.23
C ALA A 706 40.60 3.45 6.25
N ARG A 707 40.40 2.90 7.46
CA ARG A 707 39.60 1.69 7.69
C ARG A 707 38.45 1.86 8.69
N ARG A 708 38.45 2.97 9.43
CA ARG A 708 37.55 3.29 10.54
C ARG A 708 37.63 4.78 10.85
N ARG A 709 36.74 5.28 11.71
CA ARG A 709 36.71 6.69 12.18
C ARG A 709 38.07 7.20 12.62
N ALA A 710 38.83 6.39 13.37
CA ALA A 710 40.15 6.77 13.84
C ALA A 710 41.16 7.05 12.70
N GLY A 711 40.95 6.50 11.51
CA GLY A 711 41.72 6.81 10.31
C GLY A 711 41.42 8.21 9.79
N LEU A 712 40.14 8.62 9.75
CA LEU A 712 39.74 9.97 9.34
C LEU A 712 40.32 11.05 10.26
N ALA A 713 40.32 10.80 11.58
CA ALA A 713 40.88 11.72 12.56
C ALA A 713 42.42 11.89 12.48
N ARG A 714 43.12 11.05 11.73
CA ARG A 714 44.58 11.12 11.50
C ARG A 714 44.94 11.87 10.23
N ILE A 715 43.98 12.21 9.38
CA ILE A 715 44.24 12.93 8.12
C ILE A 715 44.76 14.33 8.46
N ASP A 716 45.86 14.73 7.82
CA ASP A 716 46.32 16.11 7.84
C ASP A 716 45.40 16.96 6.96
N VAL A 717 44.45 17.62 7.59
CA VAL A 717 43.44 18.42 6.90
C VAL A 717 44.06 19.64 6.20
N GLU A 718 45.16 20.19 6.73
CA GLU A 718 45.80 21.34 6.10
C GLU A 718 46.41 20.94 4.76
N GLU A 719 47.19 19.86 4.74
CA GLU A 719 47.80 19.35 3.51
C GLU A 719 46.73 18.91 2.51
N ALA A 720 45.70 18.22 2.97
CA ALA A 720 44.58 17.79 2.15
C ALA A 720 43.87 18.99 1.48
N LEU A 721 43.58 20.07 2.23
CA LEU A 721 42.94 21.28 1.68
C LEU A 721 43.78 21.98 0.61
N ARG A 722 45.12 21.92 0.69
CA ARG A 722 46.01 22.50 -0.32
C ARG A 722 45.85 21.86 -1.70
N ARG A 723 45.31 20.64 -1.77
CA ARG A 723 44.99 19.97 -3.05
C ARG A 723 43.82 20.63 -3.79
N LEU A 724 42.96 21.36 -3.09
CA LEU A 724 41.87 22.14 -3.69
C LEU A 724 42.31 23.49 -4.27
N LEU A 725 43.57 23.88 -4.08
CA LEU A 725 44.07 25.15 -4.59
C LEU A 725 44.08 25.16 -6.13
N PRO A 726 43.71 26.30 -6.76
CA PRO A 726 43.65 26.44 -8.21
C PRO A 726 45.06 26.58 -8.81
N TRP A 727 45.81 25.47 -8.87
CA TRP A 727 47.19 25.46 -9.39
C TRP A 727 47.25 25.64 -10.91
N ALA A 728 46.24 25.14 -11.64
CA ALA A 728 46.24 25.14 -13.11
C ALA A 728 46.25 26.53 -13.76
N GLY A 729 45.66 27.54 -13.11
CA GLY A 729 45.66 28.94 -13.58
C GLY A 729 46.72 29.83 -12.90
N GLY A 730 47.53 29.27 -12.00
CA GLY A 730 48.56 30.01 -11.26
C GLY A 730 48.05 30.87 -10.10
N GLU A 731 46.74 30.95 -9.86
CA GLU A 731 46.16 31.76 -8.78
C GLU A 731 46.56 31.25 -7.39
N ALA A 732 46.79 29.94 -7.25
CA ALA A 732 47.29 29.33 -6.01
C ALA A 732 48.59 29.98 -5.50
N ALA A 733 49.50 30.38 -6.41
CA ALA A 733 50.77 31.04 -6.04
C ALA A 733 50.55 32.43 -5.44
N ARG A 734 49.39 33.04 -5.67
CA ARG A 734 49.01 34.36 -5.17
C ARG A 734 48.18 34.28 -3.88
N LEU A 735 48.01 33.11 -3.27
CA LEU A 735 47.25 32.95 -2.03
C LEU A 735 47.78 33.86 -0.90
N ASP A 736 49.10 33.91 -0.72
CA ASP A 736 49.73 34.75 0.31
C ASP A 736 49.74 36.23 -0.06
N GLU A 737 49.58 36.58 -1.34
CA GLU A 737 49.41 37.96 -1.81
C GLU A 737 47.96 38.43 -1.61
N LEU A 738 47.00 37.61 -2.02
CA LEU A 738 45.57 37.95 -2.06
C LEU A 738 44.88 37.79 -0.71
N ALA A 739 45.35 36.88 0.14
CA ALA A 739 44.86 36.67 1.50
C ALA A 739 46.04 36.33 2.43
N PRO A 740 46.92 37.30 2.77
CA PRO A 740 48.11 37.06 3.60
C PRO A 740 47.75 36.59 5.01
N GLU A 741 48.53 35.68 5.58
CA GLU A 741 48.36 35.32 7.00
C GLU A 741 48.67 36.48 7.96
N ARG A 742 49.56 37.38 7.53
CA ARG A 742 50.02 38.52 8.32
C ARG A 742 50.29 39.74 7.45
N ILE A 743 49.82 40.89 7.89
CA ILE A 743 50.12 42.20 7.29
C ILE A 743 51.21 42.88 8.11
N GLU A 744 52.20 43.44 7.41
CA GLU A 744 53.17 44.33 8.04
C GLU A 744 52.56 45.73 8.21
N VAL A 745 52.51 46.21 9.44
CA VAL A 745 52.01 47.55 9.78
C VAL A 745 53.19 48.54 9.87
N PRO A 746 52.98 49.87 9.84
CA PRO A 746 54.06 50.86 9.75
C PRO A 746 55.17 50.74 10.81
N SER A 747 54.89 50.16 11.97
CA SER A 747 55.89 49.88 13.00
C SER A 747 56.90 48.78 12.63
N GLY A 748 56.71 48.08 11.50
CA GLY A 748 57.42 46.86 11.10
C GLY A 748 56.87 45.57 11.73
N SER A 749 55.82 45.65 12.54
CA SER A 749 55.19 44.46 13.12
C SER A 749 54.36 43.69 12.10
N ARG A 750 54.48 42.35 12.08
CA ARG A 750 53.65 41.46 11.25
C ARG A 750 52.45 40.92 12.03
N ILE A 751 51.32 41.60 11.89
CA ILE A 751 50.08 41.34 12.63
C ILE A 751 49.24 40.34 11.85
N ARG A 752 48.69 39.34 12.54
CA ARG A 752 47.85 38.30 11.94
C ARG A 752 46.51 38.89 11.47
N VAL A 753 46.04 38.41 10.33
CA VAL A 753 44.72 38.72 9.80
C VAL A 753 43.78 37.55 10.09
N GLU A 754 42.57 37.85 10.55
CA GLU A 754 41.51 36.87 10.79
C GLU A 754 40.47 36.98 9.67
N TYR A 755 40.06 35.84 9.09
CA TYR A 755 39.21 35.77 7.89
C TYR A 755 37.84 35.11 8.15
N GLY A 756 37.51 34.82 9.41
CA GLY A 756 36.28 34.10 9.78
C GLY A 756 34.97 34.85 9.50
N ASP A 757 35.01 36.18 9.44
CA ASP A 757 33.84 37.05 9.25
C ASP A 757 33.71 37.59 7.82
N GLU A 758 32.74 38.48 7.56
CA GLU A 758 32.51 39.09 6.24
C GLU A 758 33.70 39.94 5.75
N GLN A 759 34.40 40.61 6.67
CA GLN A 759 35.58 41.43 6.40
C GLN A 759 36.81 40.86 7.11
N PRO A 760 38.01 40.91 6.50
CA PRO A 760 39.24 40.50 7.16
C PRO A 760 39.54 41.44 8.32
N VAL A 761 39.83 40.90 9.50
CA VAL A 761 40.05 41.67 10.73
C VAL A 761 41.54 41.75 11.06
N LEU A 762 42.01 42.96 11.39
CA LEU A 762 43.37 43.22 11.87
C LEU A 762 43.32 43.84 13.25
N ALA A 763 43.56 43.02 14.28
CA ALA A 763 43.64 43.47 15.65
C ALA A 763 45.06 43.99 15.96
N VAL A 764 45.21 45.31 16.01
CA VAL A 764 46.51 45.98 16.10
C VAL A 764 46.48 47.10 17.12
N LYS A 765 47.57 47.28 17.85
CA LYS A 765 47.72 48.40 18.79
C LYS A 765 47.69 49.72 18.02
N LEU A 766 46.89 50.67 18.49
CA LEU A 766 46.62 51.94 17.80
C LEU A 766 47.91 52.66 17.40
N GLN A 767 48.89 52.72 18.30
CA GLN A 767 50.17 53.41 18.05
C GLN A 767 51.06 52.77 16.98
N GLU A 768 50.81 51.51 16.62
CA GLU A 768 51.54 50.82 15.55
C GLU A 768 51.01 51.16 14.16
N MET A 769 49.86 51.84 14.09
CA MET A 769 49.20 52.29 12.85
C MET A 769 49.47 53.77 12.52
N PHE A 770 50.22 54.50 13.36
CA PHE A 770 50.60 55.88 13.05
C PHE A 770 51.42 55.95 11.75
N GLY A 771 51.24 57.03 11.00
CA GLY A 771 51.87 57.17 9.67
C GLY A 771 51.11 56.46 8.55
N LEU A 772 50.08 55.64 8.86
CA LEU A 772 49.23 55.01 7.85
C LEU A 772 47.99 55.86 7.59
N ALA A 773 47.99 56.56 6.45
CA ALA A 773 46.88 57.42 6.07
C ALA A 773 45.62 56.65 5.62
N ARG A 774 45.78 55.49 4.98
CA ARG A 774 44.67 54.72 4.37
C ARG A 774 44.59 53.30 4.91
N THR A 775 43.37 52.77 5.03
CA THR A 775 43.15 51.38 5.45
C THR A 775 43.82 50.39 4.48
N PRO A 776 44.59 49.40 4.97
CA PRO A 776 45.09 48.30 4.15
C PRO A 776 43.93 47.56 3.48
N ARG A 777 44.17 47.05 2.27
CA ARG A 777 43.20 46.25 1.51
C ARG A 777 43.78 44.88 1.21
N VAL A 778 42.94 43.86 1.28
CA VAL A 778 43.26 42.46 0.98
C VAL A 778 42.27 41.99 -0.08
N ALA A 779 42.76 41.53 -1.23
CA ALA A 779 41.93 41.24 -2.41
C ALA A 779 40.92 42.37 -2.76
N GLY A 780 41.31 43.63 -2.58
CA GLY A 780 40.45 44.80 -2.82
C GLY A 780 39.50 45.18 -1.68
N VAL A 781 39.32 44.32 -0.67
CA VAL A 781 38.45 44.55 0.50
C VAL A 781 39.22 45.30 1.59
N PRO A 782 38.69 46.41 2.13
CA PRO A 782 39.31 47.08 3.27
C PRO A 782 39.30 46.19 4.50
N VAL A 783 40.43 46.15 5.18
CA VAL A 783 40.59 45.39 6.42
C VAL A 783 39.89 46.13 7.56
N LEU A 784 39.07 45.41 8.33
CA LEU A 784 38.45 45.95 9.53
C LEU A 784 39.50 46.04 10.64
N VAL A 785 39.92 47.26 10.97
CA VAL A 785 40.98 47.49 11.94
C VAL A 785 40.37 47.57 13.34
N HIS A 786 40.67 46.57 14.17
CA HIS A 786 40.39 46.62 15.60
C HIS A 786 41.56 47.30 16.28
N LEU A 787 41.40 48.61 16.53
CA LEU A 787 42.42 49.42 17.18
C LEU A 787 42.42 49.11 18.68
N LEU A 788 43.57 48.64 19.16
CA LEU A 788 43.76 48.23 20.54
C LEU A 788 44.55 49.28 21.33
N SER A 789 44.24 49.42 22.61
CA SER A 789 45.09 50.12 23.57
C SER A 789 46.44 49.42 23.76
N PRO A 790 47.43 50.04 24.42
CA PRO A 790 48.71 49.39 24.73
C PRO A 790 48.58 48.06 25.50
N ALA A 791 47.54 47.94 26.32
CA ALA A 791 47.19 46.73 27.08
C ALA A 791 46.38 45.69 26.27
N GLY A 792 46.16 45.90 24.97
CA GLY A 792 45.47 44.95 24.10
C GLY A 792 43.94 44.99 24.16
N ARG A 793 43.35 45.98 24.84
CA ARG A 793 41.88 46.15 24.88
C ARG A 793 41.39 46.94 23.66
N PRO A 794 40.30 46.54 22.98
CA PRO A 794 39.71 47.31 21.88
C PRO A 794 39.29 48.71 22.33
N VAL A 795 39.62 49.71 21.52
CA VAL A 795 39.27 51.12 21.76
C VAL A 795 38.55 51.77 20.59
N ALA A 796 38.71 51.23 19.38
CA ALA A 796 37.92 51.60 18.22
C ALA A 796 37.92 50.46 17.20
N VAL A 797 36.89 50.40 16.37
CA VAL A 797 36.77 49.49 15.24
C VAL A 797 36.44 50.33 14.02
N THR A 798 37.24 50.23 12.95
CA THR A 798 37.01 51.01 11.73
C THR A 798 37.48 50.27 10.48
N ALA A 799 36.70 50.35 9.40
CA ALA A 799 37.11 49.97 8.04
C ALA A 799 37.61 51.18 7.22
N ASP A 800 37.42 52.40 7.73
CA ASP A 800 37.87 53.66 7.16
C ASP A 800 38.80 54.39 8.15
N LEU A 801 40.08 54.08 8.03
CA LEU A 801 41.10 54.62 8.91
C LEU A 801 41.31 56.14 8.68
N GLU A 802 41.05 56.63 7.46
CA GLU A 802 41.19 58.04 7.10
C GLU A 802 40.14 58.89 7.83
N SER A 803 38.86 58.49 7.74
CA SER A 803 37.77 59.13 8.49
C SER A 803 37.97 59.00 10.01
N PHE A 804 38.48 57.86 10.48
CA PHE A 804 38.81 57.68 11.90
C PHE A 804 39.88 58.67 12.37
N TRP A 805 40.96 58.87 11.61
CA TRP A 805 42.00 59.84 11.98
C TRP A 805 41.50 61.28 12.03
N ARG A 806 40.64 61.66 11.08
CA ARG A 806 40.08 63.02 11.00
C ARG A 806 39.12 63.33 12.15
N ASP A 807 38.19 62.40 12.40
CA ASP A 807 37.00 62.68 13.21
C ASP A 807 36.97 61.86 14.51
N GLY A 808 37.28 60.55 14.44
CA GLY A 808 37.13 59.61 15.56
C GLY A 808 38.30 59.58 16.56
N TYR A 809 39.53 59.83 16.12
CA TYR A 809 40.72 59.68 16.96
C TYR A 809 40.78 60.71 18.10
N ARG A 810 40.17 61.89 17.95
CA ARG A 810 40.22 62.95 18.98
C ARG A 810 39.64 62.49 20.32
N SER A 811 38.52 61.78 20.29
CA SER A 811 37.87 61.24 21.50
C SER A 811 38.68 60.10 22.11
N VAL A 812 39.11 59.15 21.29
CA VAL A 812 39.95 58.01 21.69
C VAL A 812 41.28 58.48 22.28
N ARG A 813 41.89 59.51 21.70
CA ARG A 813 43.11 60.16 22.19
C ARG A 813 42.93 60.77 23.58
N ALA A 814 41.82 61.46 23.84
CA ALA A 814 41.56 62.07 25.13
C ALA A 814 41.50 61.00 26.25
N GLU A 815 40.83 59.88 25.98
CA GLU A 815 40.75 58.74 26.90
C GLU A 815 42.12 58.06 27.09
N LEU A 816 42.83 57.77 26.00
CA LEU A 816 44.12 57.08 26.04
C LEU A 816 45.23 57.91 26.66
N ARG A 817 45.20 59.24 26.51
CA ARG A 817 46.17 60.14 27.15
C ARG A 817 46.03 60.15 28.67
N GLY A 818 44.80 60.02 29.18
CA GLY A 818 44.53 59.90 30.62
C GLY A 818 44.98 58.55 31.19
N ARG A 819 44.67 57.45 30.51
CA ARG A 819 44.98 56.08 30.99
C ARG A 819 46.42 55.62 30.72
N TYR A 820 47.06 56.12 29.66
CA TYR A 820 48.40 55.72 29.22
C TYR A 820 49.29 56.93 28.91
N PRO A 821 49.64 57.76 29.91
CA PRO A 821 50.35 59.03 29.69
C PRO A 821 51.79 58.87 29.18
N LYS A 822 52.39 57.67 29.33
CA LYS A 822 53.77 57.35 28.92
C LYS A 822 53.91 56.99 27.43
N HIS A 823 52.80 56.94 26.69
CA HIS A 823 52.76 56.63 25.25
C HIS A 823 52.58 57.90 24.41
N PRO A 824 53.16 57.96 23.21
CA PRO A 824 52.97 59.10 22.33
C PRO A 824 51.56 59.09 21.72
N TRP A 825 50.77 60.13 22.03
CA TRP A 825 49.44 60.36 21.45
C TRP A 825 49.45 61.66 20.62
N PRO A 826 50.01 61.63 19.39
CA PRO A 826 50.17 62.80 18.53
C PRO A 826 48.83 63.47 18.24
N GLN A 827 48.84 64.77 17.95
CA GLN A 827 47.63 65.46 17.49
C GLN A 827 47.24 65.04 16.07
N ASP A 828 48.24 64.88 15.19
CA ASP A 828 48.09 64.30 13.86
C ASP A 828 48.66 62.87 13.86
N PRO A 829 47.82 61.82 13.94
CA PRO A 829 48.27 60.43 13.91
C PRO A 829 48.66 59.94 12.51
N SER A 830 48.23 60.64 11.44
CA SER A 830 48.41 60.21 10.06
C SER A 830 49.83 60.44 9.53
N ALA A 831 50.56 61.40 10.12
CA ALA A 831 51.95 61.74 9.79
C ALA A 831 52.95 61.44 10.92
N ALA A 832 52.49 60.86 12.03
CA ALA A 832 53.33 60.59 13.19
C ALA A 832 54.21 59.32 13.02
N PRO A 833 55.42 59.29 13.59
CA PRO A 833 56.27 58.10 13.53
C PRO A 833 55.61 56.94 14.29
N PRO A 834 55.41 55.77 13.65
CA PRO A 834 54.88 54.59 14.32
C PRO A 834 55.85 54.07 15.37
N THR A 835 55.33 53.56 16.49
CA THR A 835 56.17 52.97 17.52
C THR A 835 55.51 51.78 18.19
N ARG A 836 56.30 50.73 18.40
CA ARG A 836 55.95 49.59 19.25
C ARG A 836 56.32 49.82 20.73
N ARG A 837 57.11 50.86 21.01
CA ARG A 837 57.74 51.14 22.32
C ARG A 837 57.12 52.37 23.00
N THR A 838 57.20 52.43 24.33
CA THR A 838 56.91 53.64 25.12
C THR A 838 57.97 54.72 24.86
N ASN A 839 57.64 56.00 25.02
CA ASN A 839 58.61 57.09 24.80
C ASN A 839 59.91 56.87 25.60
N PRO A 840 61.10 57.17 25.03
CA PRO A 840 62.32 57.25 25.83
C PRO A 840 62.19 58.38 26.84
N ARG A 841 62.68 58.18 28.07
CA ARG A 841 62.79 59.25 29.08
C ARG A 841 63.57 60.44 28.49
N ARG A 842 63.03 61.65 28.62
CA ARG A 842 63.88 62.84 28.71
C ARG A 842 64.34 62.97 30.15
#